data_AF-A0A923BLL7-F1
#
_entry.id   AF-A0A923BLL7-F1
#
_cell.length_a   1.000
_cell.length_b   1.000
_cell.length_c   1.000
_cell.angle_alpha   90.00
_cell.angle_beta   90.00
_cell.angle_gamma   90.00
#
_symmetry.space_group_name_H-M   'P 1'
#
loop_
_entity.id
_entity.type
_entity.pdbx_description
1 polymer ?
#
loop_
_entity_poly.entity_id
_entity_poly.type
_entity_poly.pdbx_seq_one_letter_code
_entity_poly.pdbx_strand_id
1 'polypeptide(L)'
;MFWLFILFLVGSSYVFYKYRSVSNKELFFKSPLFRSLLGSLLIFLVAVVIVNLFASDSGGTNYEPVIVRDTLDETTMDTSAHYMLSQKPAFHYHRIHRLEGDLQYLDYFRSLKSAYTRFASSPDTAVSSLGNFCLGVVSMQEARRAEAAGYFHSVSNTRLPYLHYCLGELLLMEDKQSEALTEYQLEMQNEGGNWIDAYTTLIRLYESDKDYEHLRALLEHPLADDYFPDHLANETLLYVNDWSGYIAHAFLTLADRTSWIGFWAALLISITWLIYIFRLNVFKRSPLINLVAMFFSGAFFVLLLLPFNDLMEVYTTLSINGGFWNDLFYCIFIIGVPEEFVKALPLLLLLLFGKRLDPVNYIVYGAASALGFAFVENILYFYQLKDGIIHGRAYLSVIGHMVDTSFVAYGVVWGLYQIKDKRSLRYLLPLSFMVAAGVHGLYDFLLFHNQLLLFFLFFIFIVQLWIIVINNCLNNSSYFTYSAARKTEHIRIFITLALTAIFVLEYMVVGFSSHASLANVQLLRNSGVACFLIVFFSTNLSSFDLIKGYWRTIRFVSREKRGYGGRQARTLLTSWYFVNAVQSHNYVGLDVIVYNDQYNRTLGELLDGEYEGKIVNRITLYEDHIADPQWFLVKMTRLLPFDADRPDYVLVKLRFQEDSLLYEDEVQVFFKSITDAAVLRESKPSKEAFPFYGWAYIRLSSNSGSM
;
A
#
# COMPACT_ATOMS: atom_id res chain seq x y z
N MET A 1 11.48 8.19 -20.84
CA MET A 1 12.91 7.99 -21.19
C MET A 1 13.87 8.97 -20.50
N PHE A 2 13.67 10.28 -20.58
CA PHE A 2 14.62 11.29 -20.05
C PHE A 2 15.04 11.07 -18.58
N TRP A 3 14.08 10.87 -17.68
CA TRP A 3 14.36 10.64 -16.25
C TRP A 3 15.12 9.34 -15.97
N LEU A 4 14.86 8.29 -16.73
CA LEU A 4 15.58 7.03 -16.61
C LEU A 4 17.02 7.15 -17.09
N PHE A 5 17.25 7.94 -18.14
CA PHE A 5 18.61 8.26 -18.60
C PHE A 5 19.39 9.03 -17.52
N ILE A 6 18.77 10.03 -16.86
CA ILE A 6 19.40 10.75 -15.75
C ILE A 6 19.70 9.82 -14.57
N LEU A 7 18.73 9.00 -14.17
CA LEU A 7 18.91 8.02 -13.08
C LEU A 7 20.05 7.05 -13.39
N PHE A 8 20.10 6.54 -14.62
CA PHE A 8 21.18 5.68 -15.08
C PHE A 8 22.52 6.41 -15.04
N LEU A 9 22.60 7.64 -15.56
CA LEU A 9 23.85 8.40 -15.62
C LEU A 9 24.38 8.74 -14.23
N VAL A 10 23.50 9.20 -13.33
CA VAL A 10 23.84 9.51 -11.92
C VAL A 10 24.22 8.23 -11.16
N GLY A 11 23.43 7.16 -11.30
CA GLY A 11 23.70 5.88 -10.66
C GLY A 11 25.02 5.27 -11.11
N SER A 12 25.25 5.24 -12.43
CA SER A 12 26.51 4.77 -13.02
C SER A 12 27.70 5.61 -12.56
N SER A 13 27.54 6.93 -12.51
CA SER A 13 28.58 7.85 -12.03
C SER A 13 28.90 7.62 -10.56
N TYR A 14 27.89 7.37 -9.71
CA TYR A 14 28.07 7.06 -8.30
C TYR A 14 28.78 5.72 -8.10
N VAL A 15 28.37 4.68 -8.81
CA VAL A 15 29.00 3.35 -8.76
C VAL A 15 30.44 3.45 -9.24
N PHE A 16 30.70 4.20 -10.31
CA PHE A 16 32.06 4.44 -10.82
C PHE A 16 32.92 5.23 -9.82
N TYR A 17 32.36 6.29 -9.22
CA TYR A 17 33.03 7.06 -8.17
C TYR A 17 33.40 6.16 -6.97
N LYS A 18 32.45 5.35 -6.47
CA LYS A 18 32.71 4.39 -5.39
C LYS A 18 33.76 3.36 -5.79
N TYR A 19 33.70 2.81 -7.00
CA TYR A 19 34.73 1.89 -7.49
C TYR A 19 36.11 2.56 -7.51
N ARG A 20 36.20 3.84 -7.92
CA ARG A 20 37.45 4.62 -7.91
C ARG A 20 37.96 4.89 -6.50
N SER A 21 37.08 5.24 -5.56
CA SER A 21 37.44 5.70 -4.22
C SER A 21 37.92 4.58 -3.29
N VAL A 22 37.49 3.32 -3.49
CA VAL A 22 37.96 2.21 -2.64
C VAL A 22 39.38 1.80 -3.05
N SER A 23 40.32 1.84 -2.11
CA SER A 23 41.72 1.44 -2.31
C SER A 23 41.87 -0.04 -2.67
N ASN A 24 41.15 -0.94 -1.98
CA ASN A 24 41.07 -2.36 -2.32
C ASN A 24 39.82 -2.70 -3.18
N LYS A 25 40.04 -3.02 -4.46
CA LYS A 25 38.93 -3.31 -5.40
C LYS A 25 38.14 -4.58 -5.07
N GLU A 26 38.73 -5.54 -4.37
CA GLU A 26 38.04 -6.78 -4.00
C GLU A 26 36.90 -6.52 -3.01
N LEU A 27 37.08 -5.55 -2.10
CA LEU A 27 36.06 -5.09 -1.16
C LEU A 27 34.86 -4.48 -1.88
N PHE A 28 35.06 -3.78 -3.01
CA PHE A 28 33.97 -3.25 -3.81
C PHE A 28 33.09 -4.35 -4.40
N PHE A 29 33.67 -5.41 -4.99
CA PHE A 29 32.88 -6.51 -5.56
C PHE A 29 32.20 -7.38 -4.51
N LYS A 30 32.77 -7.44 -3.29
CA LYS A 30 32.13 -8.07 -2.13
C LYS A 30 31.07 -7.17 -1.48
N SER A 31 30.99 -5.89 -1.85
CA SER A 31 30.10 -4.93 -1.21
C SER A 31 28.62 -5.28 -1.41
N PRO A 32 27.77 -5.03 -0.40
CA PRO A 32 26.32 -5.18 -0.49
C PRO A 32 25.71 -4.44 -1.68
N LEU A 33 26.19 -3.22 -1.95
CA LEU A 33 25.73 -2.37 -3.06
C LEU A 33 25.96 -3.05 -4.43
N PHE A 34 27.16 -3.57 -4.67
CA PHE A 34 27.49 -4.22 -5.95
C PHE A 34 26.66 -5.50 -6.13
N ARG A 35 26.58 -6.33 -5.09
CA ARG A 35 25.80 -7.58 -5.13
C ARG A 35 24.31 -7.34 -5.37
N SER A 36 23.73 -6.33 -4.73
CA SER A 36 22.32 -5.98 -4.94
C SER A 36 22.07 -5.47 -6.35
N LEU A 37 22.94 -4.61 -6.88
CA LEU A 37 22.81 -4.09 -8.26
C LEU A 37 22.92 -5.22 -9.29
N LEU A 38 23.93 -6.09 -9.16
CA LEU A 38 24.12 -7.21 -10.07
C LEU A 38 22.95 -8.21 -10.00
N GLY A 39 22.49 -8.53 -8.79
CA GLY A 39 21.34 -9.42 -8.58
C GLY A 39 20.05 -8.85 -9.16
N SER A 40 19.76 -7.57 -8.91
CA SER A 40 18.59 -6.89 -9.49
C SER A 40 18.64 -6.85 -11.02
N LEU A 41 19.80 -6.57 -11.61
CA LEU A 41 19.99 -6.58 -13.07
C LEU A 41 19.74 -7.98 -13.67
N LEU A 42 20.27 -9.03 -13.03
CA LEU A 42 20.10 -10.40 -13.49
C LEU A 42 18.62 -10.83 -13.47
N ILE A 43 17.92 -10.58 -12.36
CA ILE A 43 16.49 -10.89 -12.21
C ILE A 43 15.68 -10.18 -13.31
N PHE A 44 15.99 -8.90 -13.56
CA PHE A 44 15.31 -8.10 -14.55
C PHE A 44 15.53 -8.61 -15.98
N LEU A 45 16.79 -8.88 -16.37
CA LEU A 45 17.12 -9.38 -17.70
C LEU A 45 16.45 -10.71 -18.00
N VAL A 46 16.47 -11.64 -17.03
CA VAL A 46 15.82 -12.94 -17.17
C VAL A 46 14.31 -12.77 -17.40
N ALA A 47 13.65 -11.92 -16.64
CA ALA A 47 12.21 -11.71 -16.79
C ALA A 47 11.82 -11.03 -18.10
N VAL A 48 12.57 -10.01 -18.53
CA VAL A 48 12.35 -9.35 -19.84
C VAL A 48 12.48 -10.36 -20.98
N VAL A 49 13.50 -11.22 -20.94
CA VAL A 49 13.66 -12.29 -21.92
C VAL A 49 12.47 -13.26 -21.89
N ILE A 50 12.04 -13.71 -20.70
CA ILE A 50 10.91 -14.62 -20.56
C ILE A 50 9.62 -14.01 -21.12
N VAL A 51 9.26 -12.80 -20.71
CA VAL A 51 8.01 -12.17 -21.15
C VAL A 51 8.01 -11.94 -22.67
N ASN A 52 9.09 -11.39 -23.23
CA ASN A 52 9.12 -11.09 -24.66
C ASN A 52 9.28 -12.33 -25.57
N LEU A 53 9.68 -13.48 -25.02
CA LEU A 53 9.73 -14.73 -25.78
C LEU A 53 8.46 -15.58 -25.65
N PHE A 54 7.78 -15.53 -24.50
CA PHE A 54 6.70 -16.47 -24.17
C PHE A 54 5.32 -15.84 -23.99
N ALA A 55 5.20 -14.53 -23.75
CA ALA A 55 3.89 -13.88 -23.74
C ALA A 55 3.45 -13.62 -25.18
N SER A 56 2.34 -14.22 -25.60
CA SER A 56 1.78 -14.00 -26.94
C SER A 56 1.32 -12.56 -27.08
N ASP A 57 1.62 -11.88 -28.20
CA ASP A 57 1.00 -10.61 -28.59
C ASP A 57 -0.33 -10.81 -29.35
N SER A 58 -0.75 -12.06 -29.56
CA SER A 58 -1.96 -12.42 -30.28
C SER A 58 -3.15 -12.63 -29.34
N GLY A 59 -4.09 -11.69 -29.32
CA GLY A 59 -5.49 -12.00 -29.02
C GLY A 59 -6.10 -11.26 -27.85
N GLY A 60 -6.43 -9.97 -28.04
CA GLY A 60 -7.60 -9.40 -27.41
C GLY A 60 -8.82 -9.74 -28.27
N THR A 61 -9.48 -10.87 -28.02
CA THR A 61 -10.85 -11.07 -28.51
C THR A 61 -11.74 -10.11 -27.74
N ASN A 62 -12.02 -8.96 -28.33
CA ASN A 62 -13.18 -8.19 -27.92
C ASN A 62 -14.39 -9.11 -28.05
N TYR A 63 -14.95 -9.53 -26.91
CA TYR A 63 -16.30 -10.05 -26.83
C TYR A 63 -17.24 -8.91 -27.21
N GLU A 64 -17.39 -8.65 -28.50
CA GLU A 64 -18.62 -8.03 -28.98
C GLU A 64 -19.71 -9.11 -28.97
N PRO A 65 -20.94 -8.80 -28.54
CA PRO A 65 -22.03 -9.75 -28.63
C PRO A 65 -22.29 -10.04 -30.11
N VAL A 66 -21.83 -11.21 -30.55
CA VAL A 66 -21.91 -11.76 -31.92
C VAL A 66 -23.36 -11.92 -32.41
N ILE A 67 -24.37 -11.67 -31.58
CA ILE A 67 -25.75 -12.08 -31.85
C ILE A 67 -26.50 -11.14 -32.84
N VAL A 68 -26.00 -9.93 -33.16
CA VAL A 68 -26.73 -9.02 -34.08
C VAL A 68 -25.88 -8.40 -35.20
N ARG A 69 -24.57 -8.72 -35.31
CA ARG A 69 -23.79 -8.27 -36.47
C ARG A 69 -24.06 -9.13 -37.70
N ASP A 70 -24.22 -10.46 -37.53
CA ASP A 70 -24.33 -11.39 -38.66
C ASP A 70 -25.69 -11.42 -39.36
N THR A 71 -26.74 -10.76 -38.82
CA THR A 71 -28.11 -10.84 -39.38
C THR A 71 -28.61 -9.57 -40.09
N LEU A 72 -27.80 -8.51 -40.16
CA LEU A 72 -28.19 -7.25 -40.83
C LEU A 72 -27.54 -7.09 -42.22
N ASP A 73 -26.67 -8.02 -42.62
CA ASP A 73 -25.94 -7.95 -43.90
C ASP A 73 -26.67 -8.57 -45.10
N GLU A 74 -27.92 -9.03 -44.95
CA GLU A 74 -28.71 -9.56 -46.08
C GLU A 74 -29.71 -8.53 -46.61
N THR A 75 -29.47 -8.09 -47.84
CA THR A 75 -30.22 -7.07 -48.59
C THR A 75 -31.66 -7.46 -48.98
N THR A 76 -32.18 -8.61 -48.53
CA THR A 76 -33.60 -8.97 -48.66
C THR A 76 -34.03 -9.86 -47.49
N MET A 77 -34.75 -9.28 -46.53
CA MET A 77 -35.27 -10.04 -45.40
C MET A 77 -36.77 -10.31 -45.55
N ASP A 78 -37.18 -11.54 -45.24
CA ASP A 78 -38.57 -11.98 -45.35
C ASP A 78 -39.45 -11.28 -44.28
N THR A 79 -40.50 -10.58 -44.72
CA THR A 79 -41.50 -9.93 -43.85
C THR A 79 -42.82 -10.70 -43.84
N SER A 80 -42.82 -11.94 -44.33
CA SER A 80 -43.97 -12.84 -44.27
C SER A 80 -44.37 -13.11 -42.81
N ALA A 81 -45.67 -13.28 -42.57
CA ALA A 81 -46.18 -13.60 -41.24
C ALA A 81 -45.56 -14.91 -40.70
N HIS A 82 -45.29 -15.88 -41.58
CA HIS A 82 -44.68 -17.15 -41.21
C HIS A 82 -43.25 -16.97 -40.69
N TYR A 83 -42.41 -16.22 -41.41
CA TYR A 83 -41.04 -15.93 -40.97
C TYR A 83 -41.03 -15.09 -39.69
N MET A 84 -41.83 -14.03 -39.63
CA MET A 84 -41.86 -13.13 -38.47
C MET A 84 -42.39 -13.83 -37.21
N LEU A 85 -43.39 -14.70 -37.32
CA LEU A 85 -43.85 -15.53 -36.19
C LEU A 85 -42.83 -16.61 -35.77
N SER A 86 -41.96 -17.05 -36.68
CA SER A 86 -40.90 -18.02 -36.35
C SER A 86 -39.77 -17.41 -35.53
N GLN A 87 -39.67 -16.08 -35.50
CA GLN A 87 -38.69 -15.36 -34.69
C GLN A 87 -39.19 -15.18 -33.25
N LYS A 88 -38.26 -15.17 -32.29
CA LYS A 88 -38.60 -14.91 -30.88
C LYS A 88 -38.99 -13.44 -30.70
N PRO A 89 -39.91 -13.09 -29.78
CA PRO A 89 -40.29 -11.69 -29.51
C PRO A 89 -39.10 -10.75 -29.21
N ALA A 90 -38.05 -11.25 -28.54
CA ALA A 90 -36.80 -10.53 -28.31
C ALA A 90 -36.15 -10.00 -29.61
N PHE A 91 -36.22 -10.77 -30.70
CA PHE A 91 -35.71 -10.37 -32.01
C PHE A 91 -36.40 -9.10 -32.50
N HIS A 92 -37.73 -9.02 -32.38
CA HIS A 92 -38.49 -7.84 -32.81
C HIS A 92 -38.20 -6.63 -31.93
N TYR A 93 -38.17 -6.83 -30.61
CA TYR A 93 -37.90 -5.77 -29.64
C TYR A 93 -36.53 -5.10 -29.85
N HIS A 94 -35.45 -5.89 -29.88
CA HIS A 94 -34.09 -5.36 -30.06
C HIS A 94 -33.88 -4.75 -31.45
N ARG A 95 -34.53 -5.33 -32.46
CA ARG A 95 -34.44 -4.84 -33.82
C ARG A 95 -35.10 -3.47 -33.99
N ILE A 96 -36.28 -3.28 -33.43
CA ILE A 96 -36.97 -1.98 -33.43
C ILE A 96 -36.07 -0.92 -32.76
N HIS A 97 -35.53 -1.25 -31.58
CA HIS A 97 -34.61 -0.37 -30.85
C HIS A 97 -33.35 0.03 -31.59
N ARG A 98 -32.79 -0.85 -32.41
CA ARG A 98 -31.56 -0.57 -33.17
C ARG A 98 -31.79 0.25 -34.44
N LEU A 99 -32.94 0.08 -35.08
CA LEU A 99 -33.23 0.68 -36.39
C LEU A 99 -33.76 2.11 -36.30
N GLU A 100 -34.30 2.49 -35.15
CA GLU A 100 -34.76 3.84 -34.92
C GLU A 100 -33.55 4.79 -34.75
N GLY A 101 -33.46 5.81 -35.59
CA GLY A 101 -32.41 6.84 -35.52
C GLY A 101 -31.22 6.62 -36.47
N ASP A 102 -31.11 5.46 -37.11
CA ASP A 102 -30.09 5.22 -38.14
C ASP A 102 -30.62 5.56 -39.54
N LEU A 103 -30.12 6.68 -40.09
CA LEU A 103 -30.51 7.18 -41.41
C LEU A 103 -30.28 6.16 -42.54
N GLN A 104 -29.36 5.21 -42.35
CA GLN A 104 -29.07 4.17 -43.34
C GLN A 104 -30.23 3.17 -43.51
N TYR A 105 -31.07 2.99 -42.50
CA TYR A 105 -32.13 1.96 -42.48
C TYR A 105 -33.56 2.53 -42.44
N LEU A 106 -33.75 3.80 -42.80
CA LEU A 106 -35.05 4.47 -42.68
C LEU A 106 -36.15 3.82 -43.54
N ASP A 107 -35.86 3.49 -44.80
CA ASP A 107 -36.83 2.84 -45.68
C ASP A 107 -37.12 1.38 -45.26
N TYR A 108 -36.13 0.74 -44.65
CA TYR A 108 -36.27 -0.57 -44.03
C TYR A 108 -37.24 -0.51 -42.84
N PHE A 109 -37.04 0.44 -41.93
CA PHE A 109 -37.91 0.64 -40.76
C PHE A 109 -39.36 0.95 -41.17
N ARG A 110 -39.58 1.75 -42.22
CA ARG A 110 -40.91 2.02 -42.78
C ARG A 110 -41.60 0.75 -43.32
N SER A 111 -40.85 -0.09 -44.02
CA SER A 111 -41.37 -1.35 -44.57
C SER A 111 -41.76 -2.32 -43.46
N LEU A 112 -40.95 -2.38 -42.39
CA LEU A 112 -41.21 -3.17 -41.21
C LEU A 112 -42.47 -2.67 -40.45
N LYS A 113 -42.60 -1.36 -40.25
CA LYS A 113 -43.80 -0.73 -39.65
C LYS A 113 -45.06 -1.08 -40.45
N SER A 114 -45.00 -1.03 -41.79
CA SER A 114 -46.11 -1.43 -42.66
C SER A 114 -46.49 -2.90 -42.52
N ALA A 115 -45.51 -3.79 -42.36
CA ALA A 115 -45.76 -5.22 -42.10
C ALA A 115 -46.47 -5.42 -40.75
N TYR A 116 -46.02 -4.75 -39.69
CA TYR A 116 -46.68 -4.81 -38.39
C TYR A 116 -48.13 -4.29 -38.40
N THR A 117 -48.41 -3.23 -39.18
CA THR A 117 -49.80 -2.75 -39.40
C THR A 117 -50.68 -3.78 -40.10
N ARG A 118 -50.14 -4.53 -41.07
CA ARG A 118 -50.89 -5.65 -41.69
C ARG A 118 -51.13 -6.78 -40.70
N PHE A 119 -50.15 -7.06 -39.82
CA PHE A 119 -50.27 -8.11 -38.81
C PHE A 119 -51.32 -7.76 -37.75
N ALA A 120 -51.32 -6.54 -37.24
CA ALA A 120 -52.29 -6.05 -36.25
C ALA A 120 -53.76 -6.28 -36.67
N SER A 121 -54.05 -6.11 -37.97
CA SER A 121 -55.39 -6.31 -38.58
C SER A 121 -55.70 -7.76 -38.99
N SER A 122 -54.81 -8.72 -38.72
CA SER A 122 -54.99 -10.13 -39.08
C SER A 122 -56.11 -10.79 -38.25
N PRO A 123 -56.92 -11.69 -38.83
CA PRO A 123 -57.88 -12.50 -38.07
C PRO A 123 -57.21 -13.57 -37.19
N ASP A 124 -55.93 -13.88 -37.43
CA ASP A 124 -55.13 -14.78 -36.60
C ASP A 124 -54.66 -14.05 -35.33
N THR A 125 -55.01 -14.59 -34.17
CA THR A 125 -54.74 -13.97 -32.86
C THR A 125 -53.26 -13.89 -32.54
N ALA A 126 -52.43 -14.82 -33.00
CA ALA A 126 -50.98 -14.80 -32.79
C ALA A 126 -50.32 -13.73 -33.67
N VAL A 127 -50.74 -13.63 -34.94
CA VAL A 127 -50.27 -12.60 -35.87
C VAL A 127 -50.71 -11.21 -35.41
N SER A 128 -51.97 -11.04 -35.01
CA SER A 128 -52.51 -9.78 -34.50
C SER A 128 -51.82 -9.34 -33.21
N SER A 129 -51.59 -10.27 -32.29
CA SER A 129 -50.85 -10.00 -31.03
C SER A 129 -49.41 -9.54 -31.30
N LEU A 130 -48.69 -10.19 -32.22
CA LEU A 130 -47.33 -9.77 -32.61
C LEU A 130 -47.33 -8.39 -33.29
N GLY A 131 -48.27 -8.16 -34.21
CA GLY A 131 -48.40 -6.87 -34.90
C GLY A 131 -48.70 -5.71 -33.94
N ASN A 132 -49.65 -5.90 -33.04
CA ASN A 132 -50.00 -4.92 -32.01
C ASN A 132 -48.83 -4.69 -31.04
N PHE A 133 -48.14 -5.74 -30.58
CA PHE A 133 -46.96 -5.59 -29.74
C PHE A 133 -45.86 -4.76 -30.42
N CYS A 134 -45.48 -5.11 -31.66
CA CYS A 134 -44.43 -4.39 -32.37
C CYS A 134 -44.80 -2.94 -32.69
N LEU A 135 -46.06 -2.65 -33.02
CA LEU A 135 -46.53 -1.27 -33.19
C LEU A 135 -46.55 -0.48 -31.88
N GLY A 136 -46.86 -1.15 -30.77
CA GLY A 136 -46.73 -0.61 -29.42
C GLY A 136 -45.29 -0.20 -29.12
N VAL A 137 -44.31 -1.09 -29.36
CA VAL A 137 -42.88 -0.80 -29.18
C VAL A 137 -42.44 0.38 -30.06
N VAL A 138 -42.79 0.39 -31.35
CA VAL A 138 -42.48 1.51 -32.27
C VAL A 138 -43.11 2.82 -31.79
N SER A 139 -44.34 2.79 -31.27
CA SER A 139 -45.02 4.00 -30.82
C SER A 139 -44.47 4.51 -29.49
N MET A 140 -44.03 3.61 -28.60
CA MET A 140 -43.35 3.93 -27.36
C MET A 140 -42.02 4.64 -27.63
N GLN A 141 -41.25 4.10 -28.58
CA GLN A 141 -39.99 4.64 -29.10
C GLN A 141 -40.13 6.05 -29.70
N GLU A 142 -41.16 6.26 -30.53
CA GLU A 142 -41.49 7.57 -31.11
C GLU A 142 -42.13 8.55 -30.09
N ALA A 143 -42.09 8.25 -28.78
CA ALA A 143 -42.68 9.01 -27.69
C ALA A 143 -44.22 9.22 -27.79
N ARG A 144 -44.93 8.39 -28.57
CA ARG A 144 -46.39 8.40 -28.75
C ARG A 144 -47.07 7.49 -27.72
N ARG A 145 -47.04 7.90 -26.46
CA ARG A 145 -47.44 7.08 -25.29
C ARG A 145 -48.87 6.52 -25.33
N ALA A 146 -49.87 7.37 -25.59
CA ALA A 146 -51.27 6.94 -25.62
C ALA A 146 -51.56 5.92 -26.74
N GLU A 147 -50.85 6.07 -27.87
CA GLU A 147 -50.96 5.14 -29.00
C GLU A 147 -50.27 3.81 -28.69
N ALA A 148 -49.09 3.86 -28.05
CA ALA A 148 -48.38 2.67 -27.58
C ALA A 148 -49.23 1.86 -26.59
N ALA A 149 -49.83 2.51 -25.60
CA ALA A 149 -50.74 1.87 -24.64
C ALA A 149 -51.95 1.23 -25.34
N GLY A 150 -52.55 1.94 -26.30
CA GLY A 150 -53.67 1.41 -27.10
C GLY A 150 -53.30 0.14 -27.87
N TYR A 151 -52.10 0.09 -28.47
CA TYR A 151 -51.61 -1.11 -29.13
C TYR A 151 -51.31 -2.25 -28.16
N PHE A 152 -50.64 -2.00 -27.03
CA PHE A 152 -50.35 -3.05 -26.04
C PHE A 152 -51.62 -3.63 -25.42
N HIS A 153 -52.63 -2.82 -25.10
CA HIS A 153 -53.93 -3.32 -24.62
C HIS A 153 -54.72 -4.10 -25.67
N SER A 154 -54.38 -3.94 -26.95
CA SER A 154 -54.98 -4.69 -28.06
C SER A 154 -54.29 -6.05 -28.32
N VAL A 155 -53.23 -6.37 -27.57
CA VAL A 155 -52.55 -7.68 -27.64
C VAL A 155 -53.41 -8.73 -26.93
N SER A 156 -53.94 -9.69 -27.68
CA SER A 156 -54.84 -10.73 -27.13
C SER A 156 -54.08 -11.80 -26.35
N ASN A 157 -52.82 -12.06 -26.70
CA ASN A 157 -51.94 -12.96 -25.94
C ASN A 157 -51.25 -12.20 -24.81
N THR A 158 -51.84 -12.22 -23.61
CA THR A 158 -51.28 -11.54 -22.43
C THR A 158 -49.95 -12.15 -21.95
N ARG A 159 -49.64 -13.39 -22.34
CA ARG A 159 -48.35 -14.04 -22.04
C ARG A 159 -47.32 -13.85 -23.16
N LEU A 160 -47.49 -12.83 -24.01
CA LEU A 160 -46.46 -12.54 -25.02
C LEU A 160 -45.19 -12.03 -24.32
N PRO A 161 -44.02 -12.68 -24.52
CA PRO A 161 -42.76 -12.18 -23.96
C PRO A 161 -42.49 -10.71 -24.33
N TYR A 162 -41.89 -9.96 -23.42
CA TYR A 162 -41.57 -8.53 -23.48
C TYR A 162 -42.79 -7.58 -23.37
N LEU A 163 -44.03 -8.08 -23.41
CA LEU A 163 -45.22 -7.24 -23.33
C LEU A 163 -45.33 -6.53 -21.97
N HIS A 164 -45.22 -7.27 -20.87
CA HIS A 164 -45.36 -6.71 -19.52
C HIS A 164 -44.16 -5.81 -19.19
N TYR A 165 -42.96 -6.13 -19.67
CA TYR A 165 -41.82 -5.21 -19.59
C TYR A 165 -42.11 -3.85 -20.24
N CYS A 166 -42.62 -3.83 -21.48
CA CYS A 166 -42.94 -2.58 -22.18
C CYS A 166 -44.12 -1.81 -21.53
N LEU A 167 -45.10 -2.52 -20.98
CA LEU A 167 -46.18 -1.90 -20.21
C LEU A 167 -45.65 -1.24 -18.93
N GLY A 168 -44.74 -1.92 -18.21
CA GLY A 168 -44.05 -1.36 -17.04
C GLY A 168 -43.29 -0.07 -17.37
N GLU A 169 -42.55 -0.05 -18.49
CA GLU A 169 -41.81 1.14 -18.93
C GLU A 169 -42.75 2.32 -19.24
N LEU A 170 -43.88 2.09 -19.91
CA LEU A 170 -44.89 3.13 -20.14
C LEU A 170 -45.47 3.68 -18.84
N LEU A 171 -45.76 2.80 -17.88
CA LEU A 171 -46.30 3.19 -16.58
C LEU A 171 -45.30 4.00 -15.76
N LEU A 172 -44.01 3.66 -15.80
CA LEU A 172 -42.94 4.48 -15.21
C LEU A 172 -42.87 5.87 -15.85
N MET A 173 -43.02 5.98 -17.17
CA MET A 173 -43.08 7.27 -17.86
C MET A 173 -44.31 8.12 -17.49
N GLU A 174 -45.34 7.50 -16.92
CA GLU A 174 -46.56 8.14 -16.41
C GLU A 174 -46.55 8.36 -14.89
N ASP A 175 -45.42 8.10 -14.22
CA ASP A 175 -45.27 8.23 -12.75
C ASP A 175 -46.16 7.26 -11.95
N LYS A 176 -46.53 6.11 -12.55
CA LYS A 176 -47.35 5.05 -11.94
C LYS A 176 -46.50 3.85 -11.51
N GLN A 177 -45.59 4.09 -10.58
CA GLN A 177 -44.59 3.10 -10.15
C GLN A 177 -45.19 1.81 -9.58
N SER A 178 -46.25 1.88 -8.78
CA SER A 178 -46.88 0.69 -8.17
C SER A 178 -47.49 -0.27 -9.19
N GLU A 179 -48.11 0.28 -10.24
CA GLU A 179 -48.64 -0.50 -11.36
C GLU A 179 -47.49 -1.10 -12.18
N ALA A 180 -46.43 -0.32 -12.43
CA ALA A 180 -45.23 -0.81 -13.15
C ALA A 180 -44.54 -1.99 -12.44
N LEU A 181 -44.42 -1.94 -11.11
CA LEU A 181 -43.86 -3.05 -10.31
C LEU A 181 -44.61 -4.36 -10.56
N THR A 182 -45.94 -4.30 -10.64
CA THR A 182 -46.79 -5.47 -10.89
C THR A 182 -46.53 -6.04 -12.29
N GLU A 183 -46.41 -5.18 -13.30
CA GLU A 183 -46.09 -5.60 -14.67
C GLU A 183 -44.72 -6.28 -14.77
N TYR A 184 -43.67 -5.74 -14.12
CA TYR A 184 -42.36 -6.39 -14.13
C TYR A 184 -42.36 -7.76 -13.43
N GLN A 185 -43.10 -7.90 -12.32
CA GLN A 185 -43.28 -9.19 -11.65
C GLN A 185 -44.00 -10.21 -12.55
N LEU A 186 -44.99 -9.78 -13.34
CA LEU A 186 -45.67 -10.63 -14.32
C LEU A 186 -44.73 -11.04 -15.46
N GLU A 187 -43.87 -10.14 -15.94
CA GLU A 187 -42.86 -10.45 -16.96
C GLU A 187 -41.89 -11.55 -16.48
N MET A 188 -41.47 -11.50 -15.21
CA MET A 188 -40.60 -12.52 -14.61
C MET A 188 -41.24 -13.91 -14.54
N GLN A 189 -42.58 -13.99 -14.52
CA GLN A 189 -43.31 -15.26 -14.51
C GLN A 189 -43.53 -15.82 -15.93
N ASN A 190 -43.26 -15.03 -16.97
CA ASN A 190 -43.56 -15.39 -18.35
C ASN A 190 -42.40 -16.13 -19.03
N GLU A 191 -42.65 -17.30 -19.62
CA GLU A 191 -41.60 -18.11 -20.24
C GLU A 191 -40.99 -17.41 -21.46
N GLY A 192 -39.66 -17.19 -21.43
CA GLY A 192 -38.95 -16.47 -22.49
C GLY A 192 -39.14 -14.94 -22.47
N GLY A 193 -39.71 -14.41 -21.39
CA GLY A 193 -39.84 -12.97 -21.10
C GLY A 193 -38.49 -12.27 -20.92
N ASN A 194 -38.53 -10.95 -20.84
CA ASN A 194 -37.35 -10.12 -20.62
C ASN A 194 -36.91 -10.11 -19.14
N TRP A 195 -36.55 -11.28 -18.62
CA TRP A 195 -36.27 -11.47 -17.20
C TRP A 195 -35.14 -10.59 -16.69
N ILE A 196 -34.08 -10.39 -17.47
CA ILE A 196 -32.90 -9.62 -17.04
C ILE A 196 -33.28 -8.15 -16.84
N ASP A 197 -33.89 -7.51 -17.83
CA ASP A 197 -34.24 -6.09 -17.74
C ASP A 197 -35.38 -5.86 -16.73
N ALA A 198 -36.35 -6.79 -16.63
CA ALA A 198 -37.39 -6.73 -15.60
C ALA A 198 -36.80 -6.87 -14.18
N TYR A 199 -35.92 -7.84 -13.97
CA TYR A 199 -35.26 -8.10 -12.68
C TYR A 199 -34.39 -6.92 -12.24
N THR A 200 -33.52 -6.42 -13.12
CA THR A 200 -32.65 -5.26 -12.82
C THR A 200 -33.47 -3.98 -12.59
N THR A 201 -34.62 -3.82 -13.26
CA THR A 201 -35.53 -2.70 -13.02
C THR A 201 -36.25 -2.82 -11.68
N LEU A 202 -36.72 -4.01 -11.32
CA LEU A 202 -37.31 -4.26 -10.00
C LEU A 202 -36.32 -3.96 -8.86
N ILE A 203 -35.05 -4.37 -8.99
CA ILE A 203 -34.00 -4.02 -8.02
C ILE A 203 -33.91 -2.50 -7.84
N ARG A 204 -33.78 -1.75 -8.94
CA ARG A 204 -33.65 -0.28 -8.87
C ARG A 204 -34.85 0.40 -8.23
N LEU A 205 -36.06 -0.06 -8.52
CA LEU A 205 -37.28 0.50 -7.95
C LEU A 205 -37.39 0.20 -6.47
N TYR A 206 -37.14 -1.04 -6.04
CA TYR A 206 -37.18 -1.40 -4.62
C TYR A 206 -36.05 -0.77 -3.82
N GLU A 207 -34.86 -0.61 -4.39
CA GLU A 207 -33.75 0.14 -3.78
C GLU A 207 -34.13 1.61 -3.54
N SER A 208 -34.73 2.27 -4.54
CA SER A 208 -35.22 3.64 -4.43
C SER A 208 -36.26 3.80 -3.32
N ASP A 209 -37.17 2.83 -3.20
CA ASP A 209 -38.24 2.84 -2.19
C ASP A 209 -37.76 2.32 -0.82
N LYS A 210 -36.51 1.83 -0.72
CA LYS A 210 -35.96 1.13 0.45
C LYS A 210 -36.83 -0.05 0.91
N ASP A 211 -37.38 -0.79 -0.04
CA ASP A 211 -38.22 -1.96 0.19
C ASP A 211 -37.37 -3.23 0.30
N TYR A 212 -36.70 -3.37 1.44
CA TYR A 212 -35.77 -4.47 1.70
C TYR A 212 -36.45 -5.86 1.79
N GLU A 213 -37.76 -5.91 2.07
CA GLU A 213 -38.50 -7.18 2.09
C GLU A 213 -38.62 -7.78 0.69
N HIS A 214 -38.95 -6.95 -0.32
CA HIS A 214 -39.00 -7.41 -1.70
C HIS A 214 -37.60 -7.62 -2.31
N LEU A 215 -36.61 -6.80 -1.92
CA LEU A 215 -35.21 -7.05 -2.30
C LEU A 215 -34.71 -8.40 -1.79
N ARG A 216 -35.10 -8.80 -0.56
CA ARG A 216 -34.75 -10.11 -0.01
C ARG A 216 -35.33 -11.25 -0.86
N ALA A 217 -36.57 -11.12 -1.32
CA ALA A 217 -37.17 -12.12 -2.20
C ALA A 217 -36.45 -12.21 -3.56
N LEU A 218 -35.99 -11.09 -4.11
CA LEU A 218 -35.20 -11.07 -5.35
C LEU A 218 -33.82 -11.70 -5.17
N LEU A 219 -33.23 -11.65 -3.99
CA LEU A 219 -31.93 -12.27 -3.69
C LEU A 219 -31.97 -13.81 -3.75
N GLU A 220 -33.14 -14.42 -3.57
CA GLU A 220 -33.32 -15.88 -3.71
C GLU A 220 -33.54 -16.32 -5.17
N HIS A 221 -33.64 -15.37 -6.10
CA HIS A 221 -33.88 -15.64 -7.51
C HIS A 221 -32.62 -16.17 -8.21
N PRO A 222 -32.70 -17.11 -9.17
CA PRO A 222 -31.51 -17.64 -9.88
C PRO A 222 -30.69 -16.61 -10.67
N LEU A 223 -31.24 -15.42 -10.92
CA LEU A 223 -30.53 -14.31 -11.58
C LEU A 223 -29.71 -13.46 -10.58
N ALA A 224 -29.83 -13.72 -9.28
CA ALA A 224 -29.20 -12.89 -8.26
C ALA A 224 -27.67 -12.91 -8.37
N ASP A 225 -27.07 -14.09 -8.60
CA ASP A 225 -25.62 -14.27 -8.67
C ASP A 225 -24.94 -13.39 -9.75
N ASP A 226 -25.65 -13.12 -10.86
CA ASP A 226 -25.11 -12.36 -11.99
C ASP A 226 -25.52 -10.88 -12.00
N TYR A 227 -26.70 -10.55 -11.45
CA TYR A 227 -27.33 -9.24 -11.65
C TYR A 227 -27.69 -8.49 -10.36
N PHE A 228 -27.66 -9.13 -9.19
CA PHE A 228 -27.94 -8.46 -7.92
C PHE A 228 -26.65 -7.80 -7.38
N PRO A 229 -26.64 -6.49 -7.09
CA PRO A 229 -25.44 -5.83 -6.59
C PRO A 229 -25.01 -6.34 -5.20
N ASP A 230 -23.75 -6.75 -5.04
CA ASP A 230 -23.21 -7.28 -3.78
C ASP A 230 -23.44 -6.37 -2.56
N HIS A 231 -23.27 -5.05 -2.74
CA HIS A 231 -23.45 -4.07 -1.67
C HIS A 231 -24.91 -4.01 -1.20
N LEU A 232 -25.85 -4.03 -2.15
CA LEU A 232 -27.28 -4.03 -1.87
C LEU A 232 -27.72 -5.35 -1.22
N ALA A 233 -27.10 -6.48 -1.58
CA ALA A 233 -27.38 -7.78 -0.97
C ALA A 233 -27.02 -7.76 0.52
N ASN A 234 -25.81 -7.27 0.83
CA ASN A 234 -25.35 -7.07 2.20
C ASN A 234 -26.27 -6.13 2.99
N GLU A 235 -26.64 -4.98 2.42
CA GLU A 235 -27.55 -4.02 3.04
C GLU A 235 -28.92 -4.63 3.34
N THR A 236 -29.49 -5.33 2.36
CA THR A 236 -30.79 -6.01 2.48
C THR A 236 -30.78 -7.05 3.61
N LEU A 237 -29.74 -7.89 3.65
CA LEU A 237 -29.56 -8.93 4.67
C LEU A 237 -29.44 -8.34 6.08
N LEU A 238 -28.71 -7.24 6.23
CA LEU A 238 -28.57 -6.54 7.52
C LEU A 238 -29.88 -5.89 7.96
N TYR A 239 -30.63 -5.28 7.03
CA TYR A 239 -31.89 -4.63 7.33
C TYR A 239 -32.97 -5.62 7.81
N VAL A 240 -33.08 -6.77 7.13
CA VAL A 240 -34.00 -7.86 7.50
C VAL A 240 -33.48 -8.66 8.71
N ASN A 241 -32.32 -8.28 9.28
CA ASN A 241 -31.70 -8.90 10.44
C ASN A 241 -31.31 -10.38 10.23
N ASP A 242 -31.05 -10.79 8.97
CA ASP A 242 -30.52 -12.11 8.61
C ASP A 242 -28.98 -12.11 8.64
N TRP A 243 -28.43 -12.15 9.86
CA TRP A 243 -26.99 -12.22 10.08
C TRP A 243 -26.35 -13.48 9.51
N SER A 244 -27.10 -14.58 9.41
CA SER A 244 -26.57 -15.84 8.89
C SER A 244 -26.37 -15.78 7.38
N GLY A 245 -27.36 -15.26 6.66
CA GLY A 245 -27.29 -14.98 5.24
C GLY A 245 -26.22 -13.92 4.93
N TYR A 246 -26.16 -12.84 5.73
CA TYR A 246 -25.12 -11.80 5.60
C TYR A 246 -23.71 -12.39 5.66
N ILE A 247 -23.41 -13.16 6.72
CA ILE A 247 -22.08 -13.75 6.90
C ILE A 247 -21.77 -14.71 5.75
N ALA A 248 -22.73 -15.56 5.36
CA ALA A 248 -22.55 -16.49 4.25
C ALA A 248 -22.26 -15.76 2.93
N HIS A 249 -23.05 -14.74 2.59
CA HIS A 249 -22.87 -13.92 1.40
C HIS A 249 -21.51 -13.22 1.41
N ALA A 250 -21.16 -12.52 2.50
CA ALA A 250 -19.87 -11.83 2.62
C ALA A 250 -18.67 -12.78 2.44
N PHE A 251 -18.74 -14.00 2.96
CA PHE A 251 -17.69 -15.01 2.75
C PHE A 251 -17.65 -15.54 1.31
N LEU A 252 -18.80 -15.76 0.68
CA LEU A 252 -18.87 -16.17 -0.73
C LEU A 252 -18.32 -15.07 -1.64
N THR A 253 -18.74 -13.83 -1.48
CA THR A 253 -18.23 -12.68 -2.23
C THR A 253 -16.71 -12.52 -2.04
N LEU A 254 -16.18 -12.72 -0.83
CA LEU A 254 -14.73 -12.71 -0.58
C LEU A 254 -14.00 -13.84 -1.32
N ALA A 255 -14.58 -15.04 -1.33
CA ALA A 255 -14.03 -16.20 -2.03
C ALA A 255 -14.04 -15.99 -3.56
N ASP A 256 -15.14 -15.49 -4.11
CA ASP A 256 -15.30 -15.22 -5.54
C ASP A 256 -14.41 -14.07 -6.01
N ARG A 257 -14.17 -13.08 -5.15
CA ARG A 257 -13.23 -11.97 -5.41
C ARG A 257 -11.76 -12.34 -5.16
N THR A 258 -11.42 -13.62 -5.08
CA THR A 258 -10.03 -14.07 -4.91
C THR A 258 -9.47 -14.66 -6.19
N SER A 259 -8.49 -13.99 -6.81
CA SER A 259 -7.73 -14.57 -7.93
C SER A 259 -6.52 -15.38 -7.40
N TRP A 260 -6.22 -16.54 -8.00
CA TRP A 260 -5.03 -17.33 -7.60
C TRP A 260 -3.73 -16.55 -7.75
N ILE A 261 -3.59 -15.79 -8.84
CA ILE A 261 -2.41 -14.94 -9.10
C ILE A 261 -2.33 -13.83 -8.03
N GLY A 262 -3.46 -13.19 -7.72
CA GLY A 262 -3.54 -12.16 -6.68
C GLY A 262 -3.21 -12.72 -5.30
N PHE A 263 -3.72 -13.89 -4.95
CA PHE A 263 -3.39 -14.57 -3.69
C PHE A 263 -1.89 -14.80 -3.54
N TRP A 264 -1.22 -15.36 -4.56
CA TRP A 264 0.22 -15.60 -4.51
C TRP A 264 1.04 -14.30 -4.48
N ALA A 265 0.59 -13.26 -5.20
CA ALA A 265 1.21 -11.94 -5.13
C ALA A 265 1.09 -11.33 -3.73
N ALA A 266 -0.10 -11.33 -3.14
CA ALA A 266 -0.36 -10.86 -1.78
C ALA A 266 0.50 -11.64 -0.77
N LEU A 267 0.59 -12.97 -0.92
CA LEU A 267 1.38 -13.82 -0.03
C LEU A 267 2.88 -13.52 -0.14
N LEU A 268 3.40 -13.32 -1.35
CA LEU A 268 4.81 -12.97 -1.56
C LEU A 268 5.17 -11.63 -0.91
N ILE A 269 4.29 -10.62 -1.05
CA ILE A 269 4.46 -9.32 -0.40
C ILE A 269 4.50 -9.49 1.13
N SER A 270 3.53 -10.22 1.68
CA SER A 270 3.45 -10.49 3.12
C SER A 270 4.67 -11.24 3.63
N ILE A 271 5.12 -12.31 2.96
CA ILE A 271 6.32 -13.05 3.35
C ILE A 271 7.56 -12.14 3.32
N THR A 272 7.70 -11.30 2.29
CA THR A 272 8.83 -10.37 2.16
C THR A 272 8.94 -9.44 3.36
N TRP A 273 7.83 -8.79 3.72
CA TRP A 273 7.80 -7.86 4.85
C TRP A 273 7.85 -8.57 6.20
N LEU A 274 7.28 -9.78 6.32
CA LEU A 274 7.37 -10.62 7.52
C LEU A 274 8.83 -11.02 7.81
N ILE A 275 9.59 -11.38 6.77
CA ILE A 275 11.03 -11.65 6.89
C ILE A 275 11.80 -10.39 7.29
N TYR A 276 11.45 -9.23 6.73
CA TYR A 276 12.06 -7.96 7.11
C TYR A 276 11.84 -7.65 8.60
N ILE A 277 10.59 -7.65 9.09
CA ILE A 277 10.31 -7.33 10.49
C ILE A 277 10.88 -8.40 11.45
N PHE A 278 10.95 -9.66 11.04
CA PHE A 278 11.63 -10.70 11.80
C PHE A 278 13.14 -10.41 11.93
N ARG A 279 13.76 -9.86 10.88
CA ARG A 279 15.18 -9.49 10.88
C ARG A 279 15.49 -8.21 11.67
N LEU A 280 14.50 -7.34 11.92
CA LEU A 280 14.66 -6.19 12.81
C LEU A 280 15.00 -6.59 14.24
N ASN A 281 14.61 -7.80 14.66
CA ASN A 281 14.89 -8.29 15.99
C ASN A 281 16.33 -8.83 16.12
N VAL A 282 17.29 -7.90 16.09
CA VAL A 282 18.73 -8.19 15.96
C VAL A 282 19.36 -8.78 17.23
N PHE A 283 18.78 -8.48 18.41
CA PHE A 283 19.31 -8.87 19.72
C PHE A 283 18.77 -10.21 20.21
N LYS A 284 17.44 -10.36 20.32
CA LYS A 284 16.80 -11.59 20.76
C LYS A 284 15.54 -11.86 19.95
N ARG A 285 15.66 -12.77 18.99
CA ARG A 285 14.54 -13.16 18.13
C ARG A 285 13.35 -13.65 18.96
N SER A 286 12.21 -12.99 18.76
CA SER A 286 10.92 -13.52 19.15
C SER A 286 10.68 -14.88 18.50
N PRO A 287 10.01 -15.81 19.19
CA PRO A 287 9.56 -17.06 18.58
C PRO A 287 8.75 -16.77 17.31
N LEU A 288 9.11 -17.39 16.19
CA LEU A 288 8.44 -17.20 14.90
C LEU A 288 6.93 -17.48 15.01
N ILE A 289 6.54 -18.44 15.84
CA ILE A 289 5.14 -18.78 16.10
C ILE A 289 4.32 -17.59 16.59
N ASN A 290 4.89 -16.71 17.43
CA ASN A 290 4.16 -15.53 17.91
C ASN A 290 3.99 -14.51 16.78
N LEU A 291 5.00 -14.35 15.94
CA LEU A 291 4.95 -13.43 14.80
C LEU A 291 3.87 -13.87 13.80
N VAL A 292 3.84 -15.17 13.49
CA VAL A 292 2.83 -15.78 12.62
C VAL A 292 1.44 -15.72 13.25
N ALA A 293 1.32 -15.93 14.56
CA ALA A 293 0.05 -15.78 15.28
C ALA A 293 -0.47 -14.34 15.22
N MET A 294 0.39 -13.33 15.38
CA MET A 294 0.01 -11.91 15.22
C MET A 294 -0.47 -11.62 13.79
N PHE A 295 0.24 -12.13 12.78
CA PHE A 295 -0.17 -12.02 11.37
C PHE A 295 -1.56 -12.60 11.13
N PHE A 296 -1.80 -13.86 11.52
CA PHE A 296 -3.12 -14.47 11.31
C PHE A 296 -4.22 -13.82 12.16
N SER A 297 -3.89 -13.28 13.33
CA SER A 297 -4.83 -12.51 14.13
C SER A 297 -5.26 -11.23 13.42
N GLY A 298 -4.31 -10.47 12.84
CA GLY A 298 -4.64 -9.29 12.04
C GLY A 298 -5.48 -9.63 10.80
N ALA A 299 -5.13 -10.72 10.10
CA ALA A 299 -5.91 -11.23 8.96
C ALA A 299 -7.31 -11.74 9.35
N PHE A 300 -7.52 -12.11 10.61
CA PHE A 300 -8.83 -12.49 11.13
C PHE A 300 -9.67 -11.27 11.54
N PHE A 301 -9.07 -10.31 12.25
CA PHE A 301 -9.81 -9.15 12.77
C PHE A 301 -10.27 -8.16 11.69
N VAL A 302 -9.62 -8.14 10.52
CA VAL A 302 -10.12 -7.37 9.36
C VAL A 302 -11.55 -7.77 8.97
N LEU A 303 -11.97 -9.02 9.22
CA LEU A 303 -13.34 -9.47 8.94
C LEU A 303 -14.39 -8.72 9.76
N LEU A 304 -14.00 -8.10 10.89
CA LEU A 304 -14.90 -7.25 11.67
C LEU A 304 -15.22 -5.92 10.97
N LEU A 305 -14.45 -5.52 9.96
CA LEU A 305 -14.74 -4.31 9.18
C LEU A 305 -15.87 -4.50 8.18
N LEU A 306 -16.11 -5.71 7.70
CA LEU A 306 -17.19 -5.99 6.74
C LEU A 306 -18.54 -5.51 7.28
N PRO A 307 -19.04 -6.02 8.43
CA PRO A 307 -20.31 -5.55 8.98
C PRO A 307 -20.22 -4.10 9.44
N PHE A 308 -19.05 -3.62 9.87
CA PHE A 308 -18.91 -2.23 10.30
C PHE A 308 -19.14 -1.26 9.13
N ASN A 309 -18.50 -1.48 7.99
CA ASN A 309 -18.61 -0.62 6.82
C ASN A 309 -20.04 -0.60 6.27
N ASP A 310 -20.65 -1.78 6.13
CA ASP A 310 -22.02 -1.91 5.62
C ASP A 310 -23.03 -1.24 6.58
N LEU A 311 -22.85 -1.37 7.91
CA LEU A 311 -23.67 -0.64 8.88
C LEU A 311 -23.46 0.86 8.80
N MET A 312 -22.23 1.34 8.58
CA MET A 312 -21.98 2.77 8.44
C MET A 312 -22.65 3.34 7.18
N GLU A 313 -22.68 2.60 6.08
CA GLU A 313 -23.39 2.99 4.85
C GLU A 313 -24.91 3.10 5.09
N VAL A 314 -25.49 2.17 5.86
CA VAL A 314 -26.92 2.20 6.21
C VAL A 314 -27.28 3.36 7.15
N TYR A 315 -26.46 3.60 8.17
CA TYR A 315 -26.79 4.55 9.25
C TYR A 315 -26.20 5.95 9.08
N THR A 316 -25.29 6.16 8.14
CA THR A 316 -24.65 7.46 7.91
C THR A 316 -24.79 7.89 6.46
N THR A 317 -25.02 9.18 6.22
CA THR A 317 -25.02 9.76 4.87
C THR A 317 -23.64 10.32 4.49
N LEU A 318 -22.62 10.08 5.32
CA LEU A 318 -21.28 10.56 5.09
C LEU A 318 -20.63 9.71 4.01
N SER A 319 -20.28 10.35 2.92
CA SER A 319 -19.57 9.75 1.79
C SER A 319 -18.55 10.75 1.26
N ILE A 320 -17.59 10.26 0.48
CA ILE A 320 -16.65 11.11 -0.23
C ILE A 320 -17.44 11.95 -1.24
N ASN A 321 -17.33 13.27 -1.14
CA ASN A 321 -18.08 14.21 -1.99
C ASN A 321 -17.19 15.29 -2.64
N GLY A 322 -15.87 15.19 -2.48
CA GLY A 322 -14.89 16.15 -3.01
C GLY A 322 -14.67 17.37 -2.10
N GLY A 323 -15.46 17.54 -1.05
CA GLY A 323 -15.29 18.60 -0.07
C GLY A 323 -14.10 18.33 0.85
N PHE A 324 -13.11 19.23 0.87
CA PHE A 324 -11.87 19.05 1.64
C PHE A 324 -12.08 18.59 3.09
N TRP A 325 -12.91 19.30 3.86
CA TRP A 325 -13.14 18.97 5.27
C TRP A 325 -13.96 17.70 5.44
N ASN A 326 -15.01 17.52 4.63
CA ASN A 326 -15.84 16.32 4.65
C ASN A 326 -15.00 15.06 4.42
N ASP A 327 -14.24 15.05 3.34
CA ASP A 327 -13.46 13.89 2.93
C ASP A 327 -12.31 13.63 3.91
N LEU A 328 -11.69 14.67 4.47
CA LEU A 328 -10.67 14.51 5.52
C LEU A 328 -11.25 13.88 6.79
N PHE A 329 -12.42 14.34 7.24
CA PHE A 329 -13.10 13.75 8.39
C PHE A 329 -13.53 12.31 8.11
N TYR A 330 -14.06 12.05 6.92
CA TYR A 330 -14.44 10.71 6.47
C TYR A 330 -13.23 9.77 6.48
N CYS A 331 -12.12 10.15 5.85
CA CYS A 331 -10.90 9.32 5.80
C CYS A 331 -10.32 9.05 7.20
N ILE A 332 -10.37 10.01 8.12
CA ILE A 332 -9.82 9.80 9.47
C ILE A 332 -10.77 8.96 10.34
N PHE A 333 -12.05 9.31 10.41
CA PHE A 333 -12.97 8.75 11.40
C PHE A 333 -13.81 7.57 10.91
N ILE A 334 -14.10 7.50 9.61
CA ILE A 334 -14.89 6.41 9.03
C ILE A 334 -13.97 5.32 8.46
N ILE A 335 -12.80 5.67 7.92
CA ILE A 335 -11.81 4.69 7.43
C ILE A 335 -10.71 4.46 8.48
N GLY A 336 -9.89 5.47 8.77
CA GLY A 336 -8.67 5.30 9.56
C GLY A 336 -8.89 4.78 10.99
N VAL A 337 -9.87 5.29 11.73
CA VAL A 337 -10.16 4.86 13.10
C VAL A 337 -10.58 3.38 13.17
N PRO A 338 -11.62 2.93 12.44
CA PRO A 338 -12.03 1.52 12.45
C PRO A 338 -10.91 0.58 12.00
N GLU A 339 -10.20 0.93 10.93
CA GLU A 339 -9.11 0.11 10.40
C GLU A 339 -7.95 -0.03 11.39
N GLU A 340 -7.46 1.07 11.97
CA GLU A 340 -6.38 1.00 12.95
C GLU A 340 -6.83 0.31 14.23
N PHE A 341 -8.13 0.36 14.56
CA PHE A 341 -8.65 -0.34 15.73
C PHE A 341 -8.53 -1.85 15.56
N VAL A 342 -9.02 -2.40 14.44
CA VAL A 342 -8.93 -3.85 14.19
C VAL A 342 -7.48 -4.32 14.03
N LYS A 343 -6.60 -3.50 13.43
CA LYS A 343 -5.16 -3.81 13.32
C LYS A 343 -4.45 -3.81 14.68
N ALA A 344 -4.81 -2.88 15.56
CA ALA A 344 -4.23 -2.78 16.90
C ALA A 344 -4.80 -3.82 17.89
N LEU A 345 -5.98 -4.38 17.62
CA LEU A 345 -6.70 -5.26 18.56
C LEU A 345 -5.86 -6.46 19.04
N PRO A 346 -5.14 -7.21 18.18
CA PRO A 346 -4.22 -8.26 18.63
C PRO A 346 -3.17 -7.79 19.63
N LEU A 347 -2.61 -6.60 19.42
CA LEU A 347 -1.61 -6.01 20.31
C LEU A 347 -2.24 -5.61 21.65
N LEU A 348 -3.44 -5.01 21.61
CA LEU A 348 -4.20 -4.64 22.80
C LEU A 348 -4.56 -5.87 23.64
N LEU A 349 -5.03 -6.95 23.01
CA LEU A 349 -5.29 -8.22 23.67
C LEU A 349 -4.03 -8.78 24.35
N LEU A 350 -2.88 -8.73 23.66
CA LEU A 350 -1.60 -9.16 24.23
C LEU A 350 -1.22 -8.35 25.49
N LEU A 351 -1.55 -7.06 25.54
CA LEU A 351 -1.31 -6.21 26.72
C LEU A 351 -2.21 -6.56 27.89
N LEU A 352 -3.47 -6.98 27.64
CA LEU A 352 -4.40 -7.41 28.68
C LEU A 352 -3.89 -8.65 29.42
N PHE A 353 -3.18 -9.55 28.74
CA PHE A 353 -2.53 -10.71 29.37
C PHE A 353 -1.25 -10.37 30.16
N GLY A 354 -0.89 -9.08 30.28
CA GLY A 354 0.14 -8.60 31.21
C GLY A 354 1.59 -8.91 30.81
N LYS A 355 1.84 -9.44 29.61
CA LYS A 355 3.18 -9.83 29.17
C LYS A 355 3.99 -8.61 28.73
N ARG A 356 5.01 -8.24 29.52
CA ARG A 356 5.98 -7.21 29.13
C ARG A 356 6.94 -7.76 28.07
N LEU A 357 6.98 -7.12 26.91
CA LEU A 357 7.87 -7.48 25.80
C LEU A 357 9.06 -6.54 25.73
N ASP A 358 10.14 -6.95 25.05
CA ASP A 358 11.21 -6.02 24.69
C ASP A 358 10.67 -4.89 23.77
N PRO A 359 11.16 -3.64 23.84
CA PRO A 359 10.61 -2.52 23.08
C PRO A 359 10.38 -2.79 21.60
N VAL A 360 11.38 -3.37 20.92
CA VAL A 360 11.29 -3.67 19.48
C VAL A 360 10.22 -4.71 19.17
N ASN A 361 9.90 -5.61 20.11
CA ASN A 361 8.90 -6.65 19.90
C ASN A 361 7.47 -6.08 19.85
N TYR A 362 7.18 -4.99 20.56
CA TYR A 362 5.89 -4.31 20.43
C TYR A 362 5.68 -3.80 19.01
N ILE A 363 6.70 -3.15 18.44
CA ILE A 363 6.68 -2.65 17.05
C ILE A 363 6.54 -3.82 16.07
N VAL A 364 7.37 -4.86 16.22
CA VAL A 364 7.35 -6.04 15.33
C VAL A 364 6.00 -6.77 15.37
N TYR A 365 5.37 -6.90 16.54
CA TYR A 365 4.06 -7.56 16.66
C TYR A 365 2.91 -6.68 16.14
N GLY A 366 2.95 -5.36 16.37
CA GLY A 366 2.01 -4.43 15.77
C GLY A 366 2.09 -4.44 14.24
N ALA A 367 3.30 -4.34 13.70
CA ALA A 367 3.53 -4.42 12.25
C ALA A 367 3.11 -5.78 11.67
N ALA A 368 3.34 -6.90 12.36
CA ALA A 368 2.87 -8.22 11.91
C ALA A 368 1.35 -8.31 11.86
N SER A 369 0.64 -7.74 12.83
CA SER A 369 -0.83 -7.65 12.82
C SER A 369 -1.32 -6.85 11.62
N ALA A 370 -0.78 -5.65 11.41
CA ALA A 370 -1.11 -4.81 10.27
C ALA A 370 -0.77 -5.47 8.91
N LEU A 371 0.28 -6.28 8.86
CA LEU A 371 0.64 -7.04 7.66
C LEU A 371 -0.38 -8.15 7.35
N GLY A 372 -0.96 -8.77 8.38
CA GLY A 372 -2.07 -9.71 8.24
C GLY A 372 -3.33 -9.06 7.69
N PHE A 373 -3.65 -7.86 8.18
CA PHE A 373 -4.72 -7.03 7.62
C PHE A 373 -4.47 -6.73 6.14
N ALA A 374 -3.29 -6.20 5.83
CA ALA A 374 -2.93 -5.80 4.47
C ALA A 374 -2.88 -6.99 3.50
N PHE A 375 -2.67 -8.21 4.00
CA PHE A 375 -2.75 -9.43 3.19
C PHE A 375 -4.16 -9.68 2.66
N VAL A 376 -5.18 -9.61 3.52
CA VAL A 376 -6.58 -9.81 3.12
C VAL A 376 -7.03 -8.70 2.17
N GLU A 377 -6.65 -7.46 2.49
CA GLU A 377 -6.94 -6.32 1.64
C GLU A 377 -6.24 -6.46 0.26
N ASN A 378 -4.97 -6.89 0.21
CA ASN A 378 -4.27 -7.16 -1.05
C ASN A 378 -4.96 -8.24 -1.89
N ILE A 379 -5.52 -9.29 -1.28
CA ILE A 379 -6.27 -10.32 -2.00
C ILE A 379 -7.43 -9.67 -2.76
N LEU A 380 -8.20 -8.80 -2.08
CA LEU A 380 -9.32 -8.08 -2.67
C LEU A 380 -8.87 -7.11 -3.79
N TYR A 381 -7.78 -6.36 -3.57
CA TYR A 381 -7.24 -5.44 -4.58
C TYR A 381 -6.72 -6.15 -5.83
N PHE A 382 -6.25 -7.39 -5.70
CA PHE A 382 -5.71 -8.17 -6.83
C PHE A 382 -6.75 -9.05 -7.53
N TYR A 383 -8.03 -8.84 -7.27
CA TYR A 383 -9.11 -9.52 -8.00
C TYR A 383 -9.04 -9.25 -9.50
N GLN A 384 -8.91 -7.98 -9.90
CA GLN A 384 -8.76 -7.56 -11.30
C GLN A 384 -7.40 -6.89 -11.52
N LEU A 385 -6.37 -7.69 -11.81
CA LEU A 385 -4.96 -7.30 -12.01
C LEU A 385 -4.71 -6.47 -13.30
N LYS A 386 -5.60 -5.54 -13.67
CA LYS A 386 -5.55 -4.84 -14.96
C LYS A 386 -4.49 -3.72 -15.04
N ASP A 387 -4.07 -3.15 -13.90
CA ASP A 387 -3.31 -1.88 -13.89
C ASP A 387 -1.90 -1.90 -13.27
N GLY A 388 -1.33 -3.07 -12.94
CA GLY A 388 0.04 -3.12 -12.38
C GLY A 388 0.12 -2.45 -10.98
N ILE A 389 -0.79 -2.84 -10.09
CA ILE A 389 -0.96 -2.25 -8.75
C ILE A 389 -0.06 -2.94 -7.69
N ILE A 390 0.52 -4.10 -8.01
CA ILE A 390 1.23 -4.98 -7.06
C ILE A 390 2.39 -4.25 -6.37
N HIS A 391 3.30 -3.64 -7.13
CA HIS A 391 4.47 -2.95 -6.57
C HIS A 391 4.06 -1.71 -5.76
N GLY A 392 3.03 -0.98 -6.20
CA GLY A 392 2.47 0.17 -5.49
C GLY A 392 1.96 -0.24 -4.10
N ARG A 393 1.17 -1.31 -4.03
CA ARG A 393 0.70 -1.88 -2.75
C ARG A 393 1.87 -2.36 -1.89
N ALA A 394 2.82 -3.09 -2.49
CA ALA A 394 3.98 -3.63 -1.77
C ALA A 394 4.89 -2.55 -1.18
N TYR A 395 5.07 -1.43 -1.87
CA TYR A 395 6.02 -0.38 -1.50
C TYR A 395 5.39 0.75 -0.70
N LEU A 396 4.08 0.97 -0.84
CA LEU A 396 3.41 2.11 -0.23
C LEU A 396 2.39 1.63 0.80
N SER A 397 1.28 1.00 0.38
CA SER A 397 0.17 0.67 1.30
C SER A 397 0.59 -0.30 2.40
N VAL A 398 1.27 -1.42 2.07
CA VAL A 398 1.67 -2.41 3.07
C VAL A 398 2.65 -1.84 4.10
N ILE A 399 3.57 -0.98 3.66
CA ILE A 399 4.46 -0.28 4.58
C ILE A 399 3.68 0.75 5.41
N GLY A 400 2.75 1.49 4.79
CA GLY A 400 1.85 2.42 5.47
C GLY A 400 1.14 1.75 6.65
N HIS A 401 0.44 0.65 6.41
CA HIS A 401 -0.24 -0.11 7.47
C HIS A 401 0.71 -0.54 8.60
N MET A 402 1.90 -1.05 8.25
CA MET A 402 2.89 -1.40 9.28
C MET A 402 3.34 -0.19 10.10
N VAL A 403 3.52 0.98 9.46
CA VAL A 403 3.92 2.22 10.13
C VAL A 403 2.82 2.73 11.06
N ASP A 404 1.57 2.78 10.59
CA ASP A 404 0.43 3.33 11.32
C ASP A 404 0.21 2.56 12.62
N THR A 405 0.05 1.24 12.55
CA THR A 405 -0.13 0.41 13.74
C THR A 405 1.14 0.38 14.62
N SER A 406 2.33 0.62 14.06
CA SER A 406 3.56 0.78 14.86
C SER A 406 3.54 2.03 15.73
N PHE A 407 2.81 3.10 15.37
CA PHE A 407 2.67 4.27 16.24
C PHE A 407 1.88 3.94 17.51
N VAL A 408 0.83 3.13 17.40
CA VAL A 408 0.09 2.60 18.57
C VAL A 408 1.02 1.81 19.48
N ALA A 409 1.80 0.90 18.89
CA ALA A 409 2.80 0.12 19.61
C ALA A 409 3.89 1.00 20.26
N TYR A 410 4.29 2.08 19.60
CA TYR A 410 5.27 3.01 20.15
C TYR A 410 4.74 3.81 21.34
N GLY A 411 3.44 4.14 21.37
CA GLY A 411 2.79 4.71 22.56
C GLY A 411 2.94 3.84 23.80
N VAL A 412 2.82 2.52 23.63
CA VAL A 412 3.08 1.52 24.70
C VAL A 412 4.55 1.55 25.12
N VAL A 413 5.46 1.48 24.15
CA VAL A 413 6.90 1.49 24.41
C VAL A 413 7.31 2.75 25.17
N TRP A 414 6.83 3.91 24.73
CA TRP A 414 7.13 5.19 25.37
C TRP A 414 6.66 5.23 26.83
N GLY A 415 5.43 4.78 27.11
CA GLY A 415 4.90 4.73 28.47
C GLY A 415 5.68 3.78 29.38
N LEU A 416 6.02 2.60 28.89
CA LEU A 416 6.66 1.54 29.69
C LEU A 416 8.18 1.70 29.85
N TYR A 417 8.87 2.30 28.88
CA TYR A 417 10.34 2.34 28.83
C TYR A 417 10.92 3.73 28.99
N GLN A 418 10.28 4.76 28.41
CA GLN A 418 10.77 6.13 28.52
C GLN A 418 10.22 6.82 29.76
N ILE A 419 8.89 6.85 29.93
CA ILE A 419 8.24 7.43 31.12
C ILE A 419 8.40 6.49 32.32
N LYS A 420 8.35 5.17 32.09
CA LYS A 420 8.43 4.12 33.11
C LYS A 420 7.27 4.16 34.12
N ASP A 421 6.11 4.68 33.70
CA ASP A 421 4.88 4.66 34.48
C ASP A 421 3.76 4.01 33.68
N LYS A 422 3.24 2.86 34.15
CA LYS A 422 2.13 2.17 33.49
C LYS A 422 0.86 3.01 33.43
N ARG A 423 0.63 3.93 34.37
CA ARG A 423 -0.54 4.82 34.37
C ARG A 423 -0.52 5.77 33.18
N SER A 424 0.65 6.02 32.58
CA SER A 424 0.76 6.85 31.39
C SER A 424 0.02 6.27 30.17
N LEU A 425 -0.18 4.95 30.13
CA LEU A 425 -0.88 4.28 29.04
C LEU A 425 -2.35 4.74 28.90
N ARG A 426 -2.98 5.23 29.98
CA ARG A 426 -4.36 5.73 29.96
C ARG A 426 -4.57 6.90 28.99
N TYR A 427 -3.52 7.68 28.72
CA TYR A 427 -3.56 8.80 27.79
C TYR A 427 -2.67 8.57 26.57
N LEU A 428 -1.56 7.82 26.68
CA LEU A 428 -0.69 7.52 25.54
C LEU A 428 -1.33 6.58 24.53
N LEU A 429 -2.10 5.56 24.98
CA LEU A 429 -2.78 4.65 24.06
C LEU A 429 -3.81 5.39 23.17
N PRO A 430 -4.80 6.12 23.71
CA PRO A 430 -5.76 6.83 22.85
C PRO A 430 -5.09 7.91 22.00
N LEU A 431 -4.05 8.59 22.51
CA LEU A 431 -3.31 9.57 21.72
C LEU A 431 -2.56 8.93 20.55
N SER A 432 -1.78 7.88 20.81
CA SER A 432 -1.01 7.18 19.76
C SER A 432 -1.91 6.47 18.75
N PHE A 433 -3.06 5.96 19.20
CA PHE A 433 -4.12 5.45 18.35
C PHE A 433 -4.69 6.53 17.42
N MET A 434 -5.05 7.70 17.94
CA MET A 434 -5.56 8.80 17.12
C MET A 434 -4.50 9.33 16.15
N VAL A 435 -3.22 9.31 16.53
CA VAL A 435 -2.11 9.62 15.63
C VAL A 435 -2.05 8.59 14.49
N ALA A 436 -2.12 7.30 14.78
CA ALA A 436 -2.13 6.25 13.76
C ALA A 436 -3.32 6.42 12.80
N ALA A 437 -4.54 6.58 13.32
CA ALA A 437 -5.74 6.80 12.53
C ALA A 437 -5.67 8.09 11.69
N GLY A 438 -5.10 9.16 12.24
CA GLY A 438 -4.91 10.43 11.52
C GLY A 438 -3.86 10.33 10.39
N VAL A 439 -2.77 9.59 10.61
CA VAL A 439 -1.75 9.33 9.58
C VAL A 439 -2.33 8.49 8.45
N HIS A 440 -3.06 7.43 8.79
CA HIS A 440 -3.75 6.59 7.82
C HIS A 440 -4.83 7.37 7.06
N GLY A 441 -5.72 8.08 7.74
CA GLY A 441 -6.74 8.90 7.06
C GLY A 441 -6.14 9.98 6.16
N LEU A 442 -4.97 10.54 6.52
CA LEU A 442 -4.27 11.48 5.64
C LEU A 442 -3.64 10.79 4.42
N TYR A 443 -3.19 9.54 4.56
CA TYR A 443 -2.73 8.72 3.44
C TYR A 443 -3.86 8.57 2.40
N ASP A 444 -5.04 8.14 2.83
CA ASP A 444 -6.20 7.94 1.94
C ASP A 444 -6.72 9.24 1.36
N PHE A 445 -6.85 10.28 2.18
CA PHE A 445 -7.29 11.60 1.75
C PHE A 445 -6.42 12.16 0.61
N LEU A 446 -5.10 12.06 0.74
CA LEU A 446 -4.17 12.55 -0.29
C LEU A 446 -4.27 11.72 -1.59
N LEU A 447 -4.58 10.43 -1.51
CA LEU A 447 -4.82 9.59 -2.68
C LEU A 447 -6.16 9.90 -3.35
N PHE A 448 -7.26 9.99 -2.58
CA PHE A 448 -8.58 10.34 -3.12
C PHE A 448 -8.60 11.72 -3.80
N HIS A 449 -7.85 12.69 -3.27
CA HIS A 449 -7.71 14.03 -3.85
C HIS A 449 -6.62 14.13 -4.92
N ASN A 450 -6.02 13.00 -5.33
CA ASN A 450 -4.96 12.89 -6.33
C ASN A 450 -3.75 13.84 -6.09
N GLN A 451 -3.41 14.07 -4.83
CA GLN A 451 -2.32 14.96 -4.40
C GLN A 451 -0.98 14.22 -4.34
N LEU A 452 -0.56 13.63 -5.46
CA LEU A 452 0.58 12.69 -5.50
C LEU A 452 1.89 13.25 -4.94
N LEU A 453 2.22 14.52 -5.22
CA LEU A 453 3.44 15.12 -4.69
C LEU A 453 3.41 15.21 -3.15
N LEU A 454 2.29 15.70 -2.59
CA LEU A 454 2.12 15.81 -1.14
C LEU A 454 2.08 14.42 -0.50
N PHE A 455 1.43 13.46 -1.15
CA PHE A 455 1.42 12.05 -0.74
C PHE A 455 2.84 11.49 -0.60
N PHE A 456 3.70 11.64 -1.63
CA PHE A 456 5.07 11.12 -1.55
C PHE A 456 5.91 11.84 -0.49
N LEU A 457 5.76 13.16 -0.33
CA LEU A 457 6.45 13.92 0.71
C LEU A 457 6.02 13.49 2.12
N PHE A 458 4.71 13.36 2.33
CA PHE A 458 4.12 12.87 3.57
C PHE A 458 4.58 11.45 3.88
N PHE A 459 4.53 10.55 2.90
CA PHE A 459 4.89 9.16 3.08
C PHE A 459 6.38 8.98 3.40
N ILE A 460 7.28 9.68 2.70
CA ILE A 460 8.71 9.72 3.04
C ILE A 460 8.91 10.22 4.48
N PHE A 461 8.21 11.29 4.87
CA PHE A 461 8.27 11.85 6.20
C PHE A 461 7.86 10.82 7.27
N ILE A 462 6.73 10.14 7.08
CA ILE A 462 6.19 9.16 8.02
C ILE A 462 7.07 7.91 8.13
N VAL A 463 7.61 7.40 7.02
CA VAL A 463 8.58 6.29 7.05
C VAL A 463 9.84 6.66 7.82
N GLN A 464 10.34 7.90 7.70
CA GLN A 464 11.49 8.36 8.49
C GLN A 464 11.17 8.41 9.99
N LEU A 465 9.98 8.85 10.37
CA LEU A 465 9.54 8.79 11.77
C LEU A 465 9.49 7.35 12.29
N TRP A 466 9.00 6.42 11.46
CA TRP A 466 8.98 5.00 11.82
C TRP A 466 10.38 4.41 12.02
N ILE A 467 11.35 4.79 11.20
CA ILE A 467 12.76 4.38 11.38
C ILE A 467 13.31 4.91 12.70
N ILE A 468 13.02 6.16 13.07
CA ILE A 468 13.41 6.73 14.37
C ILE A 468 12.76 5.95 15.52
N VAL A 469 11.47 5.60 15.39
CA VAL A 469 10.74 4.75 16.34
C VAL A 469 11.43 3.40 16.53
N ILE A 470 11.76 2.71 15.43
CA ILE A 470 12.49 1.44 15.47
C ILE A 470 13.86 1.63 16.12
N ASN A 471 14.61 2.65 15.73
CA ASN A 471 15.94 2.91 16.26
C ASN A 471 15.93 3.19 17.78
N ASN A 472 14.94 3.95 18.26
CA ASN A 472 14.73 4.17 19.69
C ASN A 472 14.40 2.88 20.43
N CYS A 473 13.57 2.01 19.85
CA CYS A 473 13.26 0.71 20.42
C CYS A 473 14.49 -0.20 20.49
N LEU A 474 15.32 -0.21 19.45
CA LEU A 474 16.58 -0.95 19.42
C LEU A 474 17.55 -0.44 20.50
N ASN A 475 17.76 0.88 20.57
CA ASN A 475 18.65 1.51 21.55
C ASN A 475 18.27 1.22 23.01
N ASN A 476 16.98 1.02 23.27
CA ASN A 476 16.44 0.76 24.60
C ASN A 476 16.05 -0.70 24.84
N SER A 477 16.50 -1.61 23.96
CA SER A 477 16.34 -3.05 24.16
C SER A 477 17.07 -3.53 25.41
N SER A 478 16.44 -4.47 26.11
CA SER A 478 17.03 -5.12 27.29
C SER A 478 18.19 -6.04 26.91
N TYR A 479 18.30 -6.42 25.64
CA TYR A 479 19.30 -7.34 25.10
C TYR A 479 20.35 -6.63 24.22
N PHE A 480 20.47 -5.31 24.33
CA PHE A 480 21.31 -4.48 23.48
C PHE A 480 22.79 -4.96 23.42
N THR A 481 23.34 -5.06 22.21
CA THR A 481 24.77 -5.32 21.95
C THR A 481 25.23 -4.69 20.63
N TYR A 482 26.41 -4.07 20.61
CA TYR A 482 26.94 -3.45 19.38
C TYR A 482 27.26 -4.45 18.26
N SER A 483 27.45 -5.73 18.59
CA SER A 483 27.69 -6.79 17.60
C SER A 483 26.53 -6.95 16.59
N ALA A 484 25.33 -6.48 16.95
CA ALA A 484 24.12 -6.53 16.13
C ALA A 484 24.21 -5.71 14.84
N ALA A 485 25.00 -4.63 14.79
CA ALA A 485 25.10 -3.75 13.63
C ALA A 485 25.51 -4.48 12.35
N ARG A 486 26.33 -5.54 12.47
CA ARG A 486 26.76 -6.36 11.33
C ARG A 486 25.61 -7.10 10.65
N LYS A 487 24.55 -7.44 11.40
CA LYS A 487 23.38 -8.13 10.84
C LYS A 487 22.56 -7.21 9.93
N THR A 488 22.67 -5.90 10.09
CA THR A 488 21.86 -4.92 9.36
C THR A 488 22.27 -4.78 7.89
N GLU A 489 23.53 -5.00 7.54
CA GLU A 489 23.99 -4.99 6.14
C GLU A 489 23.31 -6.09 5.28
N HIS A 490 23.03 -7.26 5.86
CA HIS A 490 22.29 -8.32 5.18
C HIS A 490 20.81 -7.95 4.92
N ILE A 491 20.24 -7.05 5.73
CA ILE A 491 18.87 -6.56 5.53
C ILE A 491 18.81 -5.70 4.26
N ARG A 492 19.83 -4.86 4.01
CA ARG A 492 19.91 -4.03 2.80
C ARG A 492 19.80 -4.85 1.53
N ILE A 493 20.67 -5.85 1.36
CA ILE A 493 20.70 -6.71 0.17
C ILE A 493 19.34 -7.39 -0.02
N PHE A 494 18.78 -7.92 1.06
CA PHE A 494 17.49 -8.59 1.00
C PHE A 494 16.37 -7.67 0.53
N ILE A 495 16.22 -6.48 1.12
CA ILE A 495 15.17 -5.53 0.74
C ILE A 495 15.32 -5.17 -0.75
N THR A 496 16.53 -4.83 -1.20
CA THR A 496 16.75 -4.47 -2.61
C THR A 496 16.32 -5.60 -3.55
N LEU A 497 16.76 -6.84 -3.28
CA LEU A 497 16.44 -7.98 -4.15
C LEU A 497 14.95 -8.36 -4.07
N ALA A 498 14.35 -8.34 -2.88
CA ALA A 498 12.96 -8.73 -2.69
C ALA A 498 12.00 -7.72 -3.32
N LEU A 499 12.24 -6.41 -3.16
CA LEU A 499 11.44 -5.40 -3.84
C LEU A 499 11.64 -5.50 -5.35
N THR A 500 12.88 -5.64 -5.83
CA THR A 500 13.13 -5.88 -7.28
C THR A 500 12.35 -7.08 -7.80
N ALA A 501 12.33 -8.19 -7.05
CA ALA A 501 11.58 -9.39 -7.42
C ALA A 501 10.07 -9.15 -7.48
N ILE A 502 9.49 -8.36 -6.56
CA ILE A 502 8.07 -7.99 -6.61
C ILE A 502 7.75 -7.14 -7.85
N PHE A 503 8.61 -6.16 -8.18
CA PHE A 503 8.41 -5.35 -9.40
C PHE A 503 8.50 -6.19 -10.67
N VAL A 504 9.44 -7.13 -10.70
CA VAL A 504 9.60 -8.06 -11.82
C VAL A 504 8.44 -9.06 -11.89
N LEU A 505 7.92 -9.53 -10.76
CA LEU A 505 6.72 -10.37 -10.71
C LEU A 505 5.54 -9.65 -11.35
N GLU A 506 5.31 -8.39 -11.00
CA GLU A 506 4.24 -7.59 -11.62
C GLU A 506 4.41 -7.54 -13.14
N TYR A 507 5.61 -7.23 -13.62
CA TYR A 507 5.90 -7.21 -15.05
C TYR A 507 5.58 -8.56 -15.73
N MET A 508 5.95 -9.68 -15.09
CA MET A 508 5.60 -11.01 -15.59
C MET A 508 4.09 -11.25 -15.58
N VAL A 509 3.40 -10.91 -14.49
CA VAL A 509 1.94 -11.07 -14.36
C VAL A 509 1.23 -10.32 -15.48
N VAL A 510 1.55 -9.03 -15.68
CA VAL A 510 0.96 -8.22 -16.75
C VAL A 510 1.31 -8.77 -18.14
N GLY A 511 2.53 -9.26 -18.33
CA GLY A 511 2.96 -9.87 -19.59
C GLY A 511 2.13 -11.11 -19.96
N PHE A 512 1.94 -12.02 -19.01
CA PHE A 512 1.21 -13.28 -19.24
C PHE A 512 -0.31 -13.16 -19.16
N SER A 513 -0.85 -12.19 -18.41
CA SER A 513 -2.31 -11.97 -18.30
C SER A 513 -2.85 -11.13 -19.46
N SER A 514 -2.01 -10.26 -20.01
CA SER A 514 -2.34 -9.36 -21.10
C SER A 514 -1.44 -9.70 -22.28
N HIS A 515 -0.45 -8.85 -22.61
CA HIS A 515 0.47 -9.06 -23.72
C HIS A 515 1.82 -8.39 -23.42
N ALA A 516 2.90 -8.83 -24.09
CA ALA A 516 4.26 -8.35 -23.83
C ALA A 516 4.41 -6.84 -24.06
N SER A 517 3.77 -6.31 -25.10
CA SER A 517 3.79 -4.88 -25.43
C SER A 517 3.28 -3.99 -24.29
N LEU A 518 2.13 -4.34 -23.68
CA LEU A 518 1.56 -3.62 -22.55
C LEU A 518 2.50 -3.67 -21.34
N ALA A 519 3.02 -4.84 -21.02
CA ALA A 519 3.95 -5.04 -19.91
C ALA A 519 5.20 -4.15 -20.06
N ASN A 520 5.77 -4.06 -21.27
CA ASN A 520 6.94 -3.22 -21.54
C ASN A 520 6.65 -1.72 -21.34
N VAL A 521 5.46 -1.26 -21.77
CA VAL A 521 5.03 0.13 -21.58
C VAL A 521 4.86 0.45 -20.08
N GLN A 522 4.19 -0.43 -19.34
CA GLN A 522 3.98 -0.26 -17.89
C GLN A 522 5.30 -0.29 -17.13
N LEU A 523 6.21 -1.22 -17.48
CA LEU A 523 7.56 -1.31 -16.92
C LEU A 523 8.31 0.01 -17.07
N LEU A 524 8.32 0.58 -18.28
CA LEU A 524 9.01 1.84 -18.55
C LEU A 524 8.37 3.00 -17.79
N ARG A 525 7.03 3.05 -17.70
CA ARG A 525 6.28 4.07 -16.98
C ARG A 525 6.56 4.05 -15.47
N ASN A 526 6.56 2.86 -14.87
CA ASN A 526 6.63 2.70 -13.42
C ASN A 526 8.08 2.60 -12.88
N SER A 527 9.05 2.27 -13.74
CA SER A 527 10.46 2.05 -13.35
C SER A 527 11.10 3.22 -12.60
N GLY A 528 10.77 4.48 -12.94
CA GLY A 528 11.31 5.64 -12.23
C GLY A 528 10.93 5.67 -10.75
N VAL A 529 9.63 5.51 -10.46
CA VAL A 529 9.09 5.48 -9.10
C VAL A 529 9.55 4.23 -8.36
N ALA A 530 9.49 3.06 -9.01
CA ALA A 530 9.94 1.80 -8.42
C ALA A 530 11.43 1.84 -8.03
N CYS A 531 12.32 2.28 -8.92
CA CYS A 531 13.75 2.42 -8.64
C CYS A 531 14.01 3.41 -7.49
N PHE A 532 13.32 4.55 -7.49
CA PHE A 532 13.44 5.52 -6.40
C PHE A 532 13.07 4.91 -5.05
N LEU A 533 11.92 4.23 -4.97
CA LEU A 533 11.44 3.59 -3.74
C LEU A 533 12.33 2.43 -3.30
N ILE A 534 12.82 1.60 -4.22
CA ILE A 534 13.76 0.51 -3.91
C ILE A 534 15.05 1.07 -3.28
N VAL A 535 15.63 2.13 -3.86
CA VAL A 535 16.83 2.79 -3.31
C VAL A 535 16.51 3.43 -1.96
N PHE A 536 15.39 4.13 -1.86
CA PHE A 536 14.94 4.77 -0.63
C PHE A 536 14.80 3.76 0.52
N PHE A 537 14.04 2.69 0.34
CA PHE A 537 13.82 1.68 1.38
C PHE A 537 15.09 0.89 1.70
N SER A 538 15.83 0.45 0.69
CA SER A 538 17.06 -0.31 0.95
C SER A 538 18.10 0.51 1.72
N THR A 539 18.20 1.81 1.46
CA THR A 539 19.12 2.70 2.18
C THR A 539 18.63 3.00 3.60
N ASN A 540 17.34 3.30 3.76
CA ASN A 540 16.82 3.81 5.04
C ASN A 540 16.40 2.71 6.02
N LEU A 541 15.72 1.65 5.56
CA LEU A 541 15.27 0.54 6.40
C LEU A 541 16.40 -0.40 6.86
N SER A 542 17.63 -0.17 6.38
CA SER A 542 18.84 -0.88 6.82
C SER A 542 19.81 -0.01 7.62
N SER A 543 19.47 1.24 7.92
CA SER A 543 20.38 2.18 8.58
C SER A 543 19.92 2.44 10.01
N PHE A 544 20.42 1.65 10.96
CA PHE A 544 20.18 1.85 12.39
C PHE A 544 21.44 2.37 13.08
N ASP A 545 21.30 3.39 13.90
CA ASP A 545 22.38 4.01 14.67
C ASP A 545 22.30 3.57 16.12
N LEU A 546 23.15 2.60 16.48
CA LEU A 546 23.07 1.90 17.77
C LEU A 546 23.80 2.69 18.86
N ILE A 547 23.05 3.12 19.87
CA ILE A 547 23.52 3.89 21.02
C ILE A 547 22.75 3.43 22.24
N LYS A 548 23.43 2.75 23.16
CA LYS A 548 22.77 2.14 24.31
C LYS A 548 22.01 3.19 25.15
N GLY A 549 20.71 2.99 25.32
CA GLY A 549 19.83 3.81 26.15
C GLY A 549 19.47 5.19 25.59
N TYR A 550 19.88 5.51 24.36
CA TYR A 550 19.61 6.83 23.78
C TYR A 550 18.22 6.90 23.15
N TRP A 551 17.48 7.96 23.48
CA TRP A 551 16.22 8.32 22.84
C TRP A 551 16.46 9.49 21.89
N ARG A 552 16.43 9.21 20.59
CA ARG A 552 16.53 10.23 19.55
C ARG A 552 15.24 11.05 19.52
N THR A 553 15.40 12.37 19.53
CA THR A 553 14.30 13.33 19.38
C THR A 553 14.07 13.65 17.90
N ILE A 554 12.81 13.86 17.54
CA ILE A 554 12.42 14.34 16.21
C ILE A 554 12.70 15.84 16.16
N ARG A 555 13.45 16.30 15.15
CA ARG A 555 13.83 17.71 15.01
C ARG A 555 13.05 18.33 13.86
N PHE A 556 12.19 19.28 14.17
CA PHE A 556 11.43 20.03 13.16
C PHE A 556 12.19 21.26 12.61
N VAL A 557 13.23 21.71 13.32
CA VAL A 557 14.07 22.83 12.91
C VAL A 557 15.53 22.39 12.86
N SER A 558 16.18 22.67 11.74
CA SER A 558 17.62 22.51 11.54
C SER A 558 18.38 23.57 12.34
N ARG A 559 18.69 23.29 13.62
CA ARG A 559 19.88 23.85 14.29
C ARG A 559 21.01 22.86 14.16
N GLU A 560 21.40 22.55 12.93
CA GLU A 560 22.52 21.65 12.69
C GLU A 560 23.83 22.43 12.83
N LYS A 561 24.47 22.34 14.00
CA LYS A 561 25.92 22.60 14.14
C LYS A 561 26.64 21.45 13.43
N ARG A 562 26.70 21.44 12.08
CA ARG A 562 27.56 20.53 11.30
C ARG A 562 29.04 20.94 11.47
N GLY A 563 29.57 20.69 12.67
CA GLY A 563 30.90 21.15 13.10
C GLY A 563 30.93 22.61 13.60
N TYR A 564 32.13 23.07 13.96
CA TYR A 564 32.43 24.49 14.23
C TYR A 564 32.48 25.24 12.90
N GLY A 565 31.30 25.54 12.36
CA GLY A 565 31.11 26.22 11.08
C GLY A 565 29.63 26.39 10.85
N GLY A 566 29.06 27.44 11.42
CA GLY A 566 27.65 27.76 11.26
C GLY A 566 27.33 28.03 9.79
N ARG A 567 26.80 27.04 9.07
CA ARG A 567 25.98 27.33 7.90
C ARG A 567 24.60 27.76 8.40
N GLN A 568 24.11 28.87 7.85
CA GLN A 568 22.79 29.43 8.14
C GLN A 568 21.70 28.37 8.12
N ALA A 569 20.74 28.51 9.05
CA ALA A 569 19.53 27.71 9.11
C ALA A 569 18.86 27.67 7.73
N ARG A 570 18.91 26.53 7.05
CA ARG A 570 18.17 26.34 5.81
C ARG A 570 16.77 25.86 6.16
N THR A 571 15.78 26.70 5.94
CA THR A 571 14.33 26.43 6.03
C THR A 571 13.80 25.52 4.92
N LEU A 572 14.67 24.96 4.08
CA LEU A 572 14.26 24.06 3.00
C LEU A 572 13.79 22.71 3.56
N LEU A 573 12.73 22.18 2.95
CA LEU A 573 12.13 20.87 3.25
C LEU A 573 13.16 19.73 3.23
N THR A 574 14.21 19.86 2.42
CA THR A 574 15.36 18.95 2.36
C THR A 574 16.18 18.95 3.66
N SER A 575 16.31 20.09 4.35
CA SER A 575 17.02 20.17 5.63
C SER A 575 16.36 19.30 6.70
N TRP A 576 15.03 19.24 6.73
CA TRP A 576 14.31 18.40 7.68
C TRP A 576 14.65 16.92 7.48
N TYR A 577 14.67 16.45 6.23
CA TYR A 577 15.00 15.07 5.90
C TYR A 577 16.41 14.71 6.40
N PHE A 578 17.42 15.51 6.04
CA PHE A 578 18.80 15.20 6.41
C PHE A 578 19.05 15.24 7.92
N VAL A 579 18.40 16.15 8.66
CA VAL A 579 18.56 16.25 10.12
C VAL A 579 17.95 15.03 10.84
N ASN A 580 16.87 14.47 10.29
CA ASN A 580 16.17 13.33 10.90
C ASN A 580 16.63 11.98 10.36
N ALA A 581 17.28 11.94 9.20
CA ALA A 581 17.85 10.72 8.64
C ALA A 581 18.79 10.04 9.64
N VAL A 582 18.60 8.74 9.82
CA VAL A 582 19.44 7.92 10.67
C VAL A 582 20.66 7.49 9.86
N GLN A 583 21.83 8.05 10.22
CA GLN A 583 23.12 7.63 9.70
C GLN A 583 23.74 6.65 10.68
N SER A 584 24.15 5.48 10.19
CA SER A 584 24.66 4.40 11.02
C SER A 584 26.16 4.55 11.26
N HIS A 585 26.59 4.95 12.46
CA HIS A 585 28.02 5.00 12.84
C HIS A 585 28.35 3.90 13.85
N ASN A 586 28.17 2.65 13.43
CA ASN A 586 28.33 1.49 14.29
C ASN A 586 29.77 0.92 14.26
N TYR A 587 30.73 1.68 14.79
CA TYR A 587 32.16 1.34 14.71
C TYR A 587 32.71 0.59 15.92
N VAL A 588 31.87 0.30 16.92
CA VAL A 588 32.30 -0.41 18.13
C VAL A 588 32.76 -1.83 17.77
N GLY A 589 33.99 -2.15 18.17
CA GLY A 589 34.68 -3.41 17.90
C GLY A 589 35.80 -3.31 16.86
N LEU A 590 35.86 -2.20 16.10
CA LEU A 590 36.88 -1.98 15.08
C LEU A 590 38.22 -1.58 15.69
N ASP A 591 39.29 -2.12 15.12
CA ASP A 591 40.67 -1.75 15.43
C ASP A 591 41.07 -0.55 14.57
N VAL A 592 41.62 0.47 15.21
CA VAL A 592 41.83 1.80 14.63
C VAL A 592 43.22 2.31 14.95
N ILE A 593 43.71 3.20 14.10
CA ILE A 593 44.94 3.95 14.30
C ILE A 593 44.57 5.42 14.43
N VAL A 594 44.99 6.07 15.51
CA VAL A 594 44.76 7.48 15.78
C VAL A 594 46.10 8.22 15.74
N TYR A 595 46.15 9.36 15.06
CA TYR A 595 47.36 10.19 14.95
C TYR A 595 47.01 11.67 14.91
N ASN A 596 48.00 12.50 15.24
CA ASN A 596 47.83 13.93 15.29
C ASN A 596 47.60 14.55 13.89
N ASP A 597 46.80 15.61 13.83
CA ASP A 597 46.80 16.51 12.67
C ASP A 597 48.13 17.30 12.68
N GLN A 598 48.87 17.26 11.58
CA GLN A 598 50.15 17.95 11.40
C GLN A 598 50.13 19.47 11.72
N TYR A 599 48.97 20.11 11.70
CA TYR A 599 48.80 21.52 12.09
C TYR A 599 48.42 21.74 13.56
N ASN A 600 48.13 20.67 14.30
CA ASN A 600 47.74 20.72 15.71
C ASN A 600 48.95 20.55 16.63
N ARG A 601 49.54 21.66 17.07
CA ARG A 601 50.71 21.65 17.96
C ARG A 601 50.39 21.07 19.33
N THR A 602 49.23 21.40 19.88
CA THR A 602 48.81 20.98 21.23
C THR A 602 48.65 19.48 21.35
N LEU A 603 48.09 18.82 20.33
CA LEU A 603 48.00 17.37 20.28
C LEU A 603 49.29 16.71 19.76
N GLY A 604 50.10 17.40 18.97
CA GLY A 604 51.38 16.88 18.46
C GLY A 604 52.45 16.67 19.53
N GLU A 605 52.38 17.44 20.62
CA GLU A 605 53.19 17.20 21.82
C GLU A 605 52.76 15.93 22.58
N LEU A 606 51.53 15.45 22.32
CA LEU A 606 50.88 14.35 23.06
C LEU A 606 50.85 13.04 22.26
N LEU A 607 50.56 13.13 20.97
CA LEU A 607 50.59 12.03 20.01
C LEU A 607 51.79 12.22 19.08
N ASP A 608 52.91 11.60 19.42
CA ASP A 608 54.19 11.68 18.70
C ASP A 608 54.24 10.86 17.40
N GLY A 609 53.13 10.21 17.02
CA GLY A 609 53.04 9.34 15.87
C GLY A 609 51.69 8.64 15.79
N GLU A 610 51.71 7.44 15.22
CA GLU A 610 50.52 6.59 15.08
C GLU A 610 50.28 5.77 16.35
N TYR A 611 49.05 5.79 16.87
CA TYR A 611 48.66 5.03 18.04
C TYR A 611 47.57 4.04 17.66
N GLU A 612 47.86 2.74 17.83
CA GLU A 612 46.86 1.70 17.68
C GLU A 612 45.89 1.70 18.88
N GLY A 613 44.63 1.38 18.59
CA GLY A 613 43.59 1.21 19.58
C GLY A 613 42.38 0.47 19.03
N LYS A 614 41.37 0.32 19.89
CA LYS A 614 40.12 -0.35 19.57
C LYS A 614 38.94 0.48 20.04
N ILE A 615 37.93 0.68 19.19
CA ILE A 615 36.70 1.34 19.61
C ILE A 615 35.91 0.36 20.49
N VAL A 616 35.79 0.65 21.78
CA VAL A 616 35.19 -0.29 22.74
C VAL A 616 33.75 0.05 23.10
N ASN A 617 33.34 1.31 22.96
CA ASN A 617 32.01 1.76 23.34
C ASN A 617 31.63 3.07 22.64
N ARG A 618 30.37 3.44 22.75
CA ARG A 618 29.83 4.73 22.36
C ARG A 618 29.20 5.41 23.57
N ILE A 619 29.44 6.71 23.72
CA ILE A 619 29.07 7.49 24.89
C ILE A 619 28.27 8.73 24.46
N THR A 620 27.25 9.05 25.24
CA THR A 620 26.46 10.27 25.07
C THR A 620 26.93 11.31 26.08
N LEU A 621 27.53 12.38 25.59
CA LEU A 621 27.93 13.54 26.41
C LEU A 621 26.83 14.60 26.37
N TYR A 622 26.83 15.51 27.35
CA TYR A 622 25.82 16.57 27.46
C TYR A 622 26.46 17.96 27.49
N GLU A 623 25.83 18.91 26.81
CA GLU A 623 26.18 20.34 26.79
C GLU A 623 24.86 21.10 26.98
N ASP A 624 24.72 21.90 28.04
CA ASP A 624 23.46 22.62 28.37
C ASP A 624 22.19 21.75 28.32
N HIS A 625 22.27 20.53 28.87
CA HIS A 625 21.21 19.50 28.83
C HIS A 625 20.88 18.93 27.44
N ILE A 626 21.57 19.36 26.37
CA ILE A 626 21.46 18.79 25.03
C ILE A 626 22.37 17.58 24.93
N ALA A 627 21.78 16.42 24.61
CA ALA A 627 22.52 15.18 24.40
C ALA A 627 23.30 15.21 23.07
N ASP A 628 24.60 14.92 23.13
CA ASP A 628 25.50 14.69 22.01
C ASP A 628 25.94 13.22 22.01
N PRO A 629 25.26 12.36 21.21
CA PRO A 629 25.44 10.92 21.28
C PRO A 629 26.54 10.41 20.33
N GLN A 630 27.38 11.28 19.77
CA GLN A 630 28.29 10.97 18.66
C GLN A 630 29.73 10.65 19.10
N TRP A 631 29.96 10.38 20.39
CA TRP A 631 31.31 10.14 20.93
C TRP A 631 31.63 8.66 21.02
N PHE A 632 32.82 8.29 20.56
CA PHE A 632 33.38 6.94 20.62
C PHE A 632 34.46 6.87 21.69
N LEU A 633 34.41 5.82 22.50
CA LEU A 633 35.45 5.50 23.47
C LEU A 633 36.46 4.56 22.81
N VAL A 634 37.70 5.00 22.66
CA VAL A 634 38.79 4.22 22.08
C VAL A 634 39.73 3.79 23.19
N LYS A 635 40.02 2.49 23.25
CA LYS A 635 41.06 1.92 24.11
C LYS A 635 42.36 1.83 23.31
N MET A 636 43.37 2.59 23.68
CA MET A 636 44.68 2.58 23.07
C MET A 636 45.50 1.38 23.55
N THR A 637 46.37 0.86 22.68
CA THR A 637 47.28 -0.25 23.01
C THR A 637 48.45 0.21 23.88
N ARG A 638 48.90 1.46 23.69
CA ARG A 638 49.94 2.10 24.50
C ARG A 638 49.36 3.11 25.48
N LEU A 639 49.96 3.18 26.67
CA LEU A 639 49.61 4.18 27.67
C LEU A 639 49.93 5.57 27.16
N LEU A 640 49.01 6.49 27.42
CA LEU A 640 49.13 7.88 27.03
C LEU A 640 49.74 8.70 28.18
N PRO A 641 50.61 9.68 27.89
CA PRO A 641 51.38 10.39 28.91
C PRO A 641 50.56 11.36 29.80
N PHE A 642 49.24 11.44 29.62
CA PHE A 642 48.41 12.52 30.13
C PHE A 642 47.44 12.19 31.28
N ASP A 643 47.14 10.92 31.56
CA ASP A 643 46.07 10.54 32.51
C ASP A 643 46.55 9.61 33.63
N ALA A 644 46.33 10.01 34.89
CA ALA A 644 46.74 9.24 36.06
C ALA A 644 45.80 8.04 36.37
N ASP A 645 44.53 8.11 35.96
CA ASP A 645 43.50 7.13 36.34
C ASP A 645 43.14 6.12 35.23
N ARG A 646 43.14 6.54 33.94
CA ARG A 646 42.88 5.70 32.75
C ARG A 646 43.70 6.13 31.52
N PRO A 647 45.04 6.02 31.56
CA PRO A 647 45.92 6.44 30.46
C PRO A 647 45.72 5.68 29.15
N ASP A 648 44.91 4.63 29.12
CA ASP A 648 44.63 3.82 27.94
C ASP A 648 43.35 4.22 27.19
N TYR A 649 42.58 5.23 27.62
CA TYR A 649 41.31 5.58 26.98
C TYR A 649 41.23 7.01 26.47
N VAL A 650 40.61 7.20 25.30
CA VAL A 650 40.32 8.53 24.72
C VAL A 650 38.92 8.59 24.15
N LEU A 651 38.41 9.82 23.99
CA LEU A 651 37.14 10.11 23.36
C LEU A 651 37.38 10.74 21.99
N VAL A 652 36.78 10.14 20.97
CA VAL A 652 36.83 10.67 19.59
C VAL A 652 35.43 10.88 19.03
N LYS A 653 35.27 11.87 18.17
CA LYS A 653 34.01 12.15 17.46
C LYS A 653 34.33 12.58 16.04
N LEU A 654 33.59 12.07 15.04
CA LEU A 654 33.79 12.46 13.64
C LEU A 654 33.57 13.96 13.44
N ARG A 655 34.37 14.58 12.56
CA ARG A 655 34.20 15.99 12.18
C ARG A 655 32.88 16.21 11.46
N PHE A 656 32.62 15.44 10.41
CA PHE A 656 31.35 15.44 9.69
C PHE A 656 30.62 14.12 9.91
N GLN A 657 29.30 14.17 9.92
CA GLN A 657 28.48 12.97 10.13
C GLN A 657 28.37 12.16 8.83
N GLU A 658 28.60 12.81 7.69
CA GLU A 658 28.65 12.20 6.38
C GLU A 658 29.90 11.32 6.17
N ASP A 659 30.95 11.52 6.98
CA ASP A 659 32.20 10.77 6.90
C ASP A 659 32.02 9.32 7.40
N SER A 660 32.75 8.39 6.80
CA SER A 660 32.70 6.98 7.17
C SER A 660 34.06 6.30 7.29
N LEU A 661 34.37 5.84 8.50
CA LEU A 661 35.55 5.03 8.81
C LEU A 661 35.67 3.75 7.97
N LEU A 662 34.55 3.20 7.48
CA LEU A 662 34.54 1.97 6.67
C LEU A 662 34.88 2.19 5.19
N TYR A 663 34.78 3.44 4.70
CA TYR A 663 34.81 3.72 3.26
C TYR A 663 35.82 4.80 2.88
N GLU A 664 36.48 5.42 3.86
CA GLU A 664 37.49 6.46 3.70
C GLU A 664 38.82 5.96 4.28
N ASP A 665 39.93 6.37 3.66
CA ASP A 665 41.27 5.92 4.06
C ASP A 665 41.69 6.53 5.42
N GLU A 666 41.31 7.78 5.68
CA GLU A 666 41.49 8.49 6.95
C GLU A 666 40.34 9.47 7.18
N VAL A 667 39.91 9.62 8.43
CA VAL A 667 38.80 10.51 8.80
C VAL A 667 39.25 11.45 9.90
N GLN A 668 38.92 12.74 9.78
CA GLN A 668 39.26 13.72 10.80
C GLN A 668 38.28 13.64 11.98
N VAL A 669 38.80 13.67 13.20
CA VAL A 669 38.04 13.56 14.44
C VAL A 669 38.39 14.64 15.44
N PHE A 670 37.42 15.00 16.27
CA PHE A 670 37.64 15.70 17.53
C PHE A 670 38.28 14.75 18.54
N PHE A 671 39.31 15.22 19.25
CA PHE A 671 40.02 14.43 20.26
C PHE A 671 39.85 15.02 21.67
N LYS A 672 39.45 14.18 22.63
CA LYS A 672 39.36 14.50 24.06
C LYS A 672 40.03 13.42 24.92
N SER A 673 40.74 13.82 25.98
CA SER A 673 41.31 12.89 26.97
C SER A 673 40.33 12.59 28.11
N ILE A 674 40.66 11.61 28.96
CA ILE A 674 39.82 11.20 30.10
C ILE A 674 40.62 11.35 31.39
N THR A 675 40.58 12.55 31.96
CA THR A 675 41.28 12.89 33.21
C THR A 675 40.64 12.27 34.45
N ASP A 676 39.31 12.11 34.45
CA ASP A 676 38.56 11.44 35.51
C ASP A 676 37.56 10.45 34.91
N ALA A 677 37.86 9.16 35.09
CA ALA A 677 37.01 8.08 34.60
C ALA A 677 35.73 7.89 35.43
N ALA A 678 35.63 8.47 36.63
CA ALA A 678 34.41 8.46 37.43
C ALA A 678 33.29 9.24 36.72
N VAL A 679 33.61 10.31 36.02
CA VAL A 679 32.64 11.13 35.26
C VAL A 679 31.94 10.29 34.18
N LEU A 680 32.63 9.32 33.55
CA LEU A 680 32.01 8.41 32.57
C LEU A 680 30.93 7.49 33.16
N ARG A 681 30.89 7.33 34.50
CA ARG A 681 29.87 6.54 35.21
C ARG A 681 28.65 7.37 35.60
N GLU A 682 28.69 8.69 35.44
CA GLU A 682 27.53 9.55 35.66
C GLU A 682 26.44 9.25 34.63
N SER A 683 25.18 9.48 35.02
CA SER A 683 24.04 9.28 34.11
C SER A 683 24.03 10.24 32.91
N LYS A 684 24.65 11.42 33.06
CA LYS A 684 24.68 12.50 32.08
C LYS A 684 26.03 13.24 32.13
N PRO A 685 27.12 12.61 31.67
CA PRO A 685 28.45 13.20 31.74
C PRO A 685 28.53 14.50 30.93
N SER A 686 29.07 15.56 31.55
CA SER A 686 29.27 16.85 30.88
C SER A 686 30.40 16.76 29.85
N LYS A 687 30.18 17.37 28.68
CA LYS A 687 31.19 17.48 27.62
C LYS A 687 32.40 18.33 28.04
N GLU A 688 32.20 19.28 28.96
CA GLU A 688 33.24 20.17 29.48
C GLU A 688 34.17 19.48 30.47
N ALA A 689 33.74 18.38 31.08
CA ALA A 689 34.55 17.60 32.02
C ALA A 689 35.74 16.88 31.34
N PHE A 690 35.78 16.85 30.01
CA PHE A 690 36.81 16.20 29.22
C PHE A 690 37.63 17.24 28.44
N PRO A 691 38.94 17.38 28.70
CA PRO A 691 39.79 18.34 27.99
C PRO A 691 39.81 18.07 26.48
N PHE A 692 39.69 19.14 25.68
CA PHE A 692 39.71 19.07 24.22
C PHE A 692 41.07 19.48 23.67
N TYR A 693 41.66 18.66 22.81
CA TYR A 693 43.00 18.87 22.26
C TYR A 693 43.01 19.19 20.76
N GLY A 694 41.86 19.49 20.15
CA GLY A 694 41.78 19.83 18.73
C GLY A 694 41.48 18.64 17.83
N TRP A 695 42.02 18.69 16.62
CA TRP A 695 41.78 17.72 15.54
C TRP A 695 42.84 16.63 15.55
N ALA A 696 42.39 15.41 15.31
CA ALA A 696 43.21 14.24 15.04
C ALA A 696 42.68 13.54 13.79
N TYR A 697 43.43 12.57 13.27
CA TYR A 697 42.96 11.65 12.25
C TYR A 697 42.82 10.25 12.82
N ILE A 698 41.86 9.51 12.29
CA ILE A 698 41.61 8.12 12.60
C ILE A 698 41.45 7.31 11.32
N ARG A 699 42.03 6.12 11.28
CA ARG A 699 41.86 5.15 10.18
C ARG A 699 41.70 3.74 10.70
N LEU A 700 41.19 2.84 9.86
CA LEU A 700 41.14 1.41 10.20
C LEU A 700 42.55 0.81 10.18
N SER A 701 42.82 -0.10 11.12
CA SER A 701 44.04 -0.90 11.10
C SER A 701 44.00 -1.92 9.94
N SER A 702 45.15 -2.29 9.38
CA SER A 702 45.23 -3.30 8.31
C SER A 702 44.67 -4.67 8.74
N ASN A 703 44.70 -4.98 10.03
CA ASN A 703 44.12 -6.21 10.60
C ASN A 703 42.58 -6.25 10.58
N SER A 704 41.92 -5.10 10.45
CA SER A 704 40.45 -5.02 10.34
C SER A 704 39.92 -5.33 8.93
N GLY A 705 40.77 -5.37 7.90
CA GLY A 705 40.38 -5.58 6.49
C GLY A 705 39.92 -7.00 6.12
N SER A 706 39.94 -7.93 7.08
CA SER A 706 39.49 -9.32 6.90
C SER A 706 38.10 -9.64 7.47
N MET A 707 37.37 -8.65 8.02
CA MET A 707 36.13 -8.86 8.80
C MET A 707 34.83 -8.48 8.09
#